data_AF-A0AAV4D226-F1
#
_entry.id   AF-A0AAV4D226-F1
#
_cell.length_a   1.000
_cell.length_b   1.000
_cell.length_c   1.000
_cell.angle_alpha   90.00
_cell.angle_beta   90.00
_cell.angle_gamma   90.00
#
_symmetry.space_group_name_H-M   'P 1'
#
loop_
_entity.id
_entity.type
_entity.pdbx_description
1 polymer ?
#
loop_
_entity_poly.entity_id
_entity_poly.type
_entity_poly.pdbx_seq_one_letter_code
_entity_poly.pdbx_strand_id
1 'polypeptide(L)'
;MSIQIKKEPGLGSNGPGSVGHPVEVKKEPSFSDSTSVKTQLESKVKLTLMQAWRERWTEIQWAIQLKKLLAAYSGESVDIAEILMQQALVGSSPNMLILSYLKHSVLSLMIPFNTVMLYITKFEDFSRPHCVLALIRLTGVFGLKISLSPCQDSPLQLVRTMLKLVHWLVKALLNCLQRLSDTRQSIMIQEYFEIMDDSSRSIVSILERQPVKGLLLIARMDSPEEYREFEQSEMNARGIMSQIPASALPEETREKISSALTLLSKLEEQEVHSETVLEVIHAPIIPTINGIVALEAILNPSSDLQPFVDQVLMVSRLMKLSMSHLCLELFRACFMGFMDTVDFSEVLPWAIFTFLKVPHILNNMKQQMPNWEMNYDVEKGLNMLLEYTNLLDQTDIRHSFDMMGQFILELHKAKILTEDQKNTFSQKRGEQRSKLRQSDITGSSDSKNLSRVTQAEGTVNSILKSLDTDPPRNFEGMVKVLTIMMQRHSFDMLRLAAACTGQLHDFMTKLIRINELSSQASNDTVRLSNWSQLFDVTFIMVISTFQQHGLEIALPSRENDASLVMNWARRWLPENGKYKNSELVTGEEQDKVDYILKLMLSKSDITPCGPIQSWKELIKYLPYALQEVIYAMEHLSISMDQVKEIIDNICKQNMKSFIVVGTTYLCSYMNMVGVNARAKPRRMLEMLILSLDS
;
A
#
# COMPACT_ATOMS: atom_id res chain seq x y z
N MET A 1 2.25 -53.75 6.14
CA MET A 1 3.48 -54.07 5.38
C MET A 1 4.33 -52.81 5.42
N SER A 2 5.02 -52.47 6.52
CA SER A 2 6.21 -53.10 7.11
C SER A 2 7.32 -53.34 6.09
N ILE A 3 8.46 -52.66 6.29
CA ILE A 3 9.88 -53.04 6.08
C ILE A 3 10.64 -51.72 5.82
N GLN A 4 11.25 -51.10 6.82
CA GLN A 4 12.48 -51.43 7.57
C GLN A 4 13.74 -50.74 7.02
N ILE A 5 14.28 -49.92 7.92
CA ILE A 5 15.62 -49.34 8.01
C ILE A 5 16.70 -50.41 7.86
N LYS A 6 17.81 -50.09 7.19
CA LYS A 6 19.09 -50.76 7.43
C LYS A 6 20.20 -49.73 7.59
N LYS A 7 20.87 -49.80 8.75
CA LYS A 7 21.98 -48.96 9.20
C LYS A 7 23.24 -49.84 9.28
N GLU A 8 24.38 -49.17 9.09
CA GLU A 8 25.76 -49.51 9.56
C GLU A 8 26.59 -50.56 8.81
N PRO A 9 27.94 -50.59 8.95
CA PRO A 9 28.83 -49.77 9.83
C PRO A 9 30.06 -49.13 9.12
N GLY A 10 30.76 -48.27 9.87
CA GLY A 10 32.03 -47.65 9.46
C GLY A 10 33.28 -48.53 9.69
N LEU A 11 34.39 -48.08 9.13
CA LEU A 11 35.76 -48.52 9.43
C LEU A 11 36.70 -47.32 9.18
N GLY A 12 37.52 -47.00 10.19
CA GLY A 12 38.56 -45.99 10.10
C GLY A 12 39.96 -46.60 10.06
N SER A 13 40.95 -45.82 9.59
CA SER A 13 42.36 -45.91 10.04
C SER A 13 43.21 -44.71 9.58
N ASN A 14 43.60 -43.88 10.56
CA ASN A 14 44.90 -43.23 10.83
C ASN A 14 45.91 -42.83 9.70
N GLY A 15 45.97 -41.50 9.43
CA GLY A 15 47.12 -40.54 9.50
C GLY A 15 48.42 -40.70 8.65
N PRO A 16 49.34 -39.71 8.62
CA PRO A 16 49.24 -38.26 8.91
C PRO A 16 49.83 -37.34 7.80
N GLY A 17 49.47 -36.06 7.77
CA GLY A 17 50.14 -35.04 6.93
C GLY A 17 49.40 -33.71 6.81
N SER A 18 49.72 -32.79 7.73
CA SER A 18 49.39 -31.34 7.69
C SER A 18 49.74 -30.74 6.29
N VAL A 19 48.95 -29.85 5.67
CA VAL A 19 48.74 -28.44 6.00
C VAL A 19 47.60 -27.91 5.10
N GLY A 20 46.68 -27.08 5.62
CA GLY A 20 45.87 -26.16 4.80
C GLY A 20 44.39 -26.09 5.16
N HIS A 21 43.98 -24.98 5.76
CA HIS A 21 42.59 -24.62 6.09
C HIS A 21 41.59 -24.81 4.94
N PRO A 22 40.41 -25.41 5.18
CA PRO A 22 39.24 -25.20 4.35
C PRO A 22 38.14 -24.41 5.08
N VAL A 23 37.61 -23.46 4.31
CA VAL A 23 36.41 -22.66 4.46
C VAL A 23 35.21 -23.47 4.97
N GLU A 24 34.57 -22.98 6.04
CA GLU A 24 33.31 -23.53 6.57
C GLU A 24 32.15 -23.32 5.58
N VAL A 25 31.60 -24.43 5.11
CA VAL A 25 30.31 -24.52 4.41
C VAL A 25 29.20 -24.43 5.44
N LYS A 26 28.40 -23.35 5.37
CA LYS A 26 27.20 -23.16 6.20
C LYS A 26 26.16 -24.25 5.85
N LYS A 27 25.94 -25.18 6.79
CA LYS A 27 24.81 -26.12 6.78
C LYS A 27 23.49 -25.37 7.00
N GLU A 28 22.45 -25.77 6.27
CA GLU A 28 21.05 -25.40 6.54
C GLU A 28 20.62 -25.91 7.93
N PRO A 29 19.80 -25.15 8.69
CA PRO A 29 19.46 -25.55 10.06
C PRO A 29 18.37 -26.62 10.06
N SER A 30 18.66 -27.69 10.80
CA SER A 30 17.72 -28.73 11.18
C SER A 30 16.69 -28.21 12.20
N PHE A 31 15.50 -28.82 12.20
CA PHE A 31 14.34 -28.56 13.08
C PHE A 31 14.60 -28.57 14.62
N SER A 32 15.82 -28.80 15.09
CA SER A 32 16.23 -28.76 16.50
C SER A 32 16.79 -27.41 16.97
N ASP A 33 17.11 -26.47 16.08
CA ASP A 33 17.80 -25.22 16.43
C ASP A 33 16.87 -24.09 16.91
N SER A 34 15.59 -24.07 16.51
CA SER A 34 14.65 -22.99 16.86
C SER A 34 14.38 -22.91 18.37
N THR A 35 14.32 -24.06 19.05
CA THR A 35 14.06 -24.12 20.51
C THR A 35 15.22 -23.50 21.30
N SER A 36 16.46 -23.64 20.82
CA SER A 36 17.64 -23.04 21.46
C SER A 36 17.67 -21.52 21.34
N VAL A 37 17.26 -20.98 20.19
CA VAL A 37 17.32 -19.53 19.94
C VAL A 37 16.25 -18.77 20.73
N LYS A 38 15.04 -19.33 20.85
CA LYS A 38 13.96 -18.75 21.68
C LYS A 38 14.37 -18.64 23.15
N THR A 39 14.95 -19.69 23.73
CA THR A 39 15.44 -19.68 25.13
C THR A 39 16.57 -18.67 25.33
N GLN A 40 17.45 -18.50 24.32
CA GLN A 40 18.48 -17.46 24.35
C GLN A 40 17.87 -16.06 24.35
N LEU A 41 16.87 -15.80 23.50
CA LEU A 41 16.19 -14.49 23.48
C LEU A 41 15.49 -14.20 24.81
N GLU A 42 14.75 -15.15 25.39
CA GLU A 42 14.15 -15.00 26.72
C GLU A 42 15.18 -14.67 27.80
N SER A 43 16.31 -15.38 27.81
CA SER A 43 17.38 -15.14 28.79
C SER A 43 17.95 -13.72 28.65
N LYS A 44 18.14 -13.24 27.42
CA LYS A 44 18.62 -11.88 27.17
C LYS A 44 17.60 -10.81 27.54
N VAL A 45 16.31 -11.03 27.26
CA VAL A 45 15.23 -10.12 27.71
C VAL A 45 15.25 -10.01 29.23
N LYS A 46 15.35 -11.13 29.96
CA LYS A 46 15.44 -11.15 31.42
C LYS A 46 16.68 -10.41 31.92
N LEU A 47 17.85 -10.62 31.31
CA LEU A 47 19.09 -9.93 31.68
C LEU A 47 18.99 -8.41 31.44
N THR A 48 18.50 -7.99 30.28
CA THR A 48 18.29 -6.58 29.95
C THR A 48 17.28 -5.93 30.89
N LEU A 49 16.21 -6.64 31.27
CA LEU A 49 15.24 -6.17 32.25
C LEU A 49 15.90 -5.97 33.63
N MET A 50 16.71 -6.92 34.07
CA MET A 50 17.44 -6.80 35.34
C MET A 50 18.44 -5.65 35.32
N GLN A 51 19.10 -5.41 34.18
CA GLN A 51 19.97 -4.26 34.00
C GLN A 51 19.18 -2.95 34.06
N ALA A 52 18.09 -2.84 33.29
CA ALA A 52 17.22 -1.67 33.27
C ALA A 52 16.67 -1.33 34.66
N TRP A 53 16.26 -2.36 35.41
CA TRP A 53 15.80 -2.19 36.79
C TRP A 53 16.92 -1.74 37.75
N ARG A 54 18.11 -2.34 37.67
CA ARG A 54 19.28 -1.97 38.51
C ARG A 54 19.74 -0.54 38.23
N GLU A 55 19.79 -0.16 36.97
CA GLU A 55 20.24 1.16 36.52
C GLU A 55 19.13 2.21 36.50
N ARG A 56 17.88 1.82 36.86
CA ARG A 56 16.68 2.67 36.87
C ARG A 56 16.47 3.42 35.54
N TRP A 57 16.53 2.69 34.43
CA TRP A 57 16.31 3.26 33.10
C TRP A 57 14.94 3.94 32.99
N THR A 58 14.86 4.96 32.12
CA THR A 58 13.57 5.54 31.74
C THR A 58 12.79 4.59 30.83
N GLU A 59 11.49 4.79 30.74
CA GLU A 59 10.59 4.02 29.87
C GLU A 59 11.04 4.05 28.39
N ILE A 60 11.56 5.21 27.94
CA ILE A 60 12.07 5.40 26.59
C ILE A 60 13.37 4.62 26.38
N GLN A 61 14.30 4.65 27.36
CA GLN A 61 15.54 3.89 27.30
C GLN A 61 15.27 2.38 27.23
N TRP A 62 14.33 1.89 28.05
CA TRP A 62 13.84 0.51 27.98
C TRP A 62 13.32 0.17 26.59
N ALA A 63 12.39 0.97 26.05
CA ALA A 63 11.78 0.71 24.75
C ALA A 63 12.81 0.67 23.59
N ILE A 64 13.78 1.58 23.58
CA ILE A 64 14.85 1.60 22.57
C ILE A 64 15.69 0.33 22.63
N GLN A 65 16.09 -0.10 23.83
CA GLN A 65 16.93 -1.29 23.99
C GLN A 65 16.16 -2.58 23.69
N LEU A 66 14.88 -2.64 24.07
CA LEU A 66 14.00 -3.74 23.71
C LEU A 66 13.82 -3.86 22.19
N LYS A 67 13.60 -2.74 21.48
CA LYS A 67 13.53 -2.74 20.00
C LYS A 67 14.82 -3.22 19.35
N LYS A 68 15.98 -2.76 19.85
CA LYS A 68 17.29 -3.21 19.36
C LYS A 68 17.48 -4.71 19.58
N LEU A 69 17.08 -5.21 20.74
CA LEU A 69 17.14 -6.64 21.06
C LEU A 69 16.25 -7.45 20.12
N LEU A 70 15.00 -7.03 19.91
CA LEU A 70 14.06 -7.73 19.02
C LEU A 70 14.53 -7.70 17.55
N ALA A 71 15.08 -6.58 17.08
CA ALA A 71 15.63 -6.47 15.74
C ALA A 71 16.83 -7.41 15.50
N ALA A 72 17.63 -7.70 16.53
CA ALA A 72 18.74 -8.64 16.45
C ALA A 72 18.31 -10.11 16.36
N TYR A 73 17.04 -10.42 16.66
CA TYR A 73 16.47 -11.76 16.67
C TYR A 73 15.23 -11.83 15.77
N SER A 74 15.32 -11.26 14.56
CA SER A 74 14.20 -11.23 13.61
C SER A 74 13.73 -12.64 13.24
N GLY A 75 12.52 -13.02 13.66
CA GLY A 75 11.88 -14.29 13.33
C GLY A 75 11.43 -15.12 14.53
N GLU A 76 11.91 -14.81 15.74
CA GLU A 76 11.53 -15.51 16.98
C GLU A 76 10.61 -14.64 17.86
N SER A 77 9.61 -15.25 18.50
CA SER A 77 8.67 -14.55 19.39
C SER A 77 8.88 -14.96 20.85
N VAL A 78 8.93 -13.96 21.73
CA VAL A 78 8.99 -14.13 23.18
C VAL A 78 7.86 -13.35 23.83
N ASP A 79 7.23 -13.97 24.82
CA ASP A 79 6.17 -13.31 25.57
C ASP A 79 6.75 -12.33 26.60
N ILE A 80 7.03 -11.12 26.13
CA ILE A 80 7.57 -10.04 26.96
C ILE A 80 6.57 -9.62 28.03
N ALA A 81 5.26 -9.72 27.75
CA ALA A 81 4.22 -9.39 28.73
C ALA A 81 4.30 -10.33 29.93
N GLU A 82 4.46 -11.63 29.69
CA GLU A 82 4.64 -12.62 30.74
C GLU A 82 5.86 -12.32 31.61
N ILE A 83 7.01 -12.08 30.99
CA ILE A 83 8.27 -11.82 31.70
C ILE A 83 8.13 -10.57 32.58
N LEU A 84 7.60 -9.48 32.04
CA LEU A 84 7.41 -8.24 32.80
C LEU A 84 6.41 -8.41 33.93
N MET A 85 5.29 -9.12 33.70
CA MET A 85 4.28 -9.39 34.72
C MET A 85 4.81 -10.26 35.86
N GLN A 86 5.52 -11.35 35.54
CA GLN A 86 6.13 -12.23 36.55
C GLN A 86 7.14 -11.48 37.42
N GLN A 87 7.99 -10.64 36.81
CA GLN A 87 9.00 -9.88 37.54
C GLN A 87 8.41 -8.69 38.31
N ALA A 88 7.32 -8.10 37.81
CA ALA A 88 6.62 -7.03 38.52
C ALA A 88 5.90 -7.51 39.79
N LEU A 89 5.45 -8.77 39.81
CA LEU A 89 4.57 -9.32 40.83
C LEU A 89 5.25 -10.38 41.73
N VAL A 90 6.56 -10.29 41.97
CA VAL A 90 7.27 -11.26 42.84
C VAL A 90 6.99 -11.03 44.34
N GLY A 91 6.87 -9.77 44.80
CA GLY A 91 6.76 -9.41 46.23
C GLY A 91 5.36 -9.02 46.69
N SER A 92 5.16 -8.79 47.99
CA SER A 92 3.85 -8.36 48.54
C SER A 92 3.32 -7.06 47.91
N SER A 93 4.23 -6.18 47.49
CA SER A 93 3.96 -4.99 46.69
C SER A 93 4.51 -5.12 45.25
N PRO A 94 3.85 -4.51 44.25
CA PRO A 94 4.29 -4.59 42.87
C PRO A 94 5.50 -3.68 42.61
N ASN A 95 6.37 -4.11 41.71
CA ASN A 95 7.48 -3.29 41.23
C ASN A 95 6.96 -2.25 40.21
N MET A 96 6.70 -1.04 40.70
CA MET A 96 6.11 0.05 39.91
C MET A 96 6.94 0.46 38.68
N LEU A 97 8.27 0.29 38.73
CA LEU A 97 9.15 0.61 37.60
C LEU A 97 8.99 -0.42 36.46
N ILE A 98 8.91 -1.70 36.79
CA ILE A 98 8.68 -2.75 35.78
C ILE A 98 7.26 -2.61 35.20
N LEU A 99 6.27 -2.26 36.03
CA LEU A 99 4.92 -1.95 35.54
C LEU A 99 4.89 -0.72 34.63
N SER A 100 5.73 0.30 34.87
CA SER A 100 5.81 1.46 33.97
C SER A 100 6.43 1.09 32.62
N TYR A 101 7.43 0.19 32.61
CA TYR A 101 7.96 -0.39 31.37
C TYR A 101 6.89 -1.17 30.59
N LEU A 102 6.10 -2.00 31.27
CA LEU A 102 4.98 -2.72 30.65
C LEU A 102 3.95 -1.74 30.08
N LYS A 103 3.52 -0.76 30.88
CA LYS A 103 2.57 0.28 30.45
C LYS A 103 3.06 1.02 29.21
N HIS A 104 4.31 1.47 29.20
CA HIS A 104 4.88 2.17 28.05
C HIS A 104 5.01 1.26 26.82
N SER A 105 5.42 0.01 27.01
CA SER A 105 5.57 -0.97 25.91
C SER A 105 4.23 -1.28 25.24
N VAL A 106 3.14 -1.33 26.01
CA VAL A 106 1.78 -1.48 25.48
C VAL A 106 1.31 -0.20 24.78
N LEU A 107 1.48 0.97 25.40
CA LEU A 107 1.05 2.25 24.82
C LEU A 107 1.80 2.63 23.55
N SER A 108 3.04 2.15 23.39
CA SER A 108 3.86 2.30 22.18
C SER A 108 3.65 1.19 21.15
N LEU A 109 2.65 0.32 21.36
CA LEU A 109 2.27 -0.79 20.48
C LEU A 109 3.38 -1.83 20.25
N MET A 110 4.34 -1.94 21.18
CA MET A 110 5.34 -3.00 21.15
C MET A 110 4.81 -4.32 21.70
N ILE A 111 3.82 -4.26 22.59
CA ILE A 111 3.13 -5.41 23.17
C ILE A 111 1.62 -5.24 22.94
N PRO A 112 0.92 -6.24 22.38
CA PRO A 112 -0.53 -6.18 22.20
C PRO A 112 -1.29 -6.03 23.53
N PHE A 113 -2.35 -5.21 23.53
CA PHE A 113 -3.18 -4.98 24.72
C PHE A 113 -3.86 -6.27 25.24
N ASN A 114 -4.32 -7.13 24.32
CA ASN A 114 -4.99 -8.39 24.65
C ASN A 114 -4.09 -9.35 25.42
N THR A 115 -2.80 -9.44 25.07
CA THR A 115 -1.82 -10.30 25.76
C THR A 115 -1.69 -9.90 27.22
N VAL A 116 -1.56 -8.59 27.51
CA VAL A 116 -1.43 -8.11 28.89
C VAL A 116 -2.71 -8.33 29.68
N MET A 117 -3.88 -8.10 29.07
CA MET A 117 -5.16 -8.39 29.72
C MET A 117 -5.26 -9.88 30.09
N LEU A 118 -4.86 -10.80 29.20
CA LEU A 118 -4.84 -12.23 29.50
C LEU A 118 -3.91 -12.58 30.68
N TYR A 119 -2.77 -11.91 30.83
CA TYR A 119 -1.90 -12.14 31.99
C TYR A 119 -2.45 -11.56 33.29
N ILE A 120 -3.23 -10.47 33.22
CA ILE A 120 -3.94 -9.94 34.39
C ILE A 120 -4.95 -10.97 34.89
N THR A 121 -5.71 -11.62 33.99
CA THR A 121 -6.75 -12.60 34.40
C THR A 121 -6.18 -13.87 35.02
N LYS A 122 -4.91 -14.18 34.78
CA LYS A 122 -4.19 -15.31 35.41
C LYS A 122 -3.76 -15.05 36.86
N PHE A 123 -3.89 -13.81 37.37
CA PHE A 123 -3.50 -13.49 38.74
C PHE A 123 -4.60 -13.84 39.73
N GLU A 124 -4.46 -14.91 40.51
CA GLU A 124 -5.52 -15.39 41.43
C GLU A 124 -5.28 -15.04 42.91
N ASP A 125 -4.10 -14.51 43.26
CA ASP A 125 -3.74 -14.23 44.65
C ASP A 125 -4.28 -12.88 45.15
N PHE A 126 -5.59 -12.85 45.44
CA PHE A 126 -6.27 -11.69 46.01
C PHE A 126 -5.86 -11.35 47.46
N SER A 127 -4.96 -12.13 48.07
CA SER A 127 -4.41 -11.80 49.39
C SER A 127 -3.40 -10.64 49.36
N ARG A 128 -2.94 -10.25 48.16
CA ARG A 128 -1.95 -9.18 47.93
C ARG A 128 -2.61 -7.91 47.39
N PRO A 129 -3.20 -7.06 48.25
CA PRO A 129 -4.07 -5.96 47.81
C PRO A 129 -3.36 -4.93 46.92
N HIS A 130 -2.11 -4.58 47.22
CA HIS A 130 -1.36 -3.63 46.38
C HIS A 130 -1.10 -4.14 44.95
N CYS A 131 -0.91 -5.45 44.78
CA CYS A 131 -0.73 -6.06 43.48
C CYS A 131 -2.05 -6.03 42.70
N VAL A 132 -3.15 -6.45 43.34
CA VAL A 132 -4.50 -6.41 42.77
C VAL A 132 -4.84 -4.98 42.32
N LEU A 133 -4.61 -3.99 43.19
CA LEU A 133 -4.88 -2.58 42.89
C LEU A 133 -4.07 -2.06 41.70
N ALA A 134 -2.79 -2.41 41.60
CA ALA A 134 -1.96 -2.03 40.45
C ALA A 134 -2.45 -2.66 39.14
N LEU A 135 -2.91 -3.90 39.18
CA LEU A 135 -3.47 -4.59 38.01
C LEU A 135 -4.84 -4.03 37.59
N ILE A 136 -5.69 -3.64 38.54
CA ILE A 136 -6.95 -2.94 38.24
C ILE A 136 -6.67 -1.59 37.59
N ARG A 137 -5.70 -0.82 38.10
CA ARG A 137 -5.29 0.46 37.50
C ARG A 137 -4.76 0.28 36.07
N LEU A 138 -3.99 -0.77 35.80
CA LEU A 138 -3.58 -1.12 34.43
C LEU A 138 -4.78 -1.49 33.55
N THR A 139 -5.72 -2.25 34.10
CA THR A 139 -6.97 -2.62 33.42
C THR A 139 -7.77 -1.38 33.03
N GLY A 140 -7.88 -0.37 33.91
CA GLY A 140 -8.52 0.90 33.60
C GLY A 140 -7.83 1.66 32.47
N VAL A 141 -6.50 1.67 32.42
CA VAL A 141 -5.73 2.32 31.34
C VAL A 141 -5.94 1.62 29.99
N PHE A 142 -5.97 0.28 29.97
CA PHE A 142 -6.06 -0.51 28.74
C PHE A 142 -7.50 -0.76 28.28
N GLY A 143 -8.45 -0.89 29.20
CA GLY A 143 -9.87 -1.15 28.92
C GLY A 143 -10.55 -0.05 28.12
N LEU A 144 -10.09 1.20 28.24
CA LEU A 144 -10.54 2.32 27.42
C LEU A 144 -9.93 2.31 26.00
N LYS A 145 -8.84 1.57 25.78
CA LYS A 145 -8.07 1.55 24.53
C LYS A 145 -8.19 0.24 23.76
N ILE A 146 -9.27 -0.51 23.96
CA ILE A 146 -9.60 -1.67 23.10
C ILE A 146 -9.69 -1.17 21.66
N SER A 147 -8.62 -1.35 20.91
CA SER A 147 -8.57 -1.27 19.47
C SER A 147 -8.51 -2.69 18.94
N LEU A 148 -9.22 -2.96 17.86
CA LEU A 148 -9.03 -4.15 17.03
C LEU A 148 -7.70 -3.98 16.28
N SER A 149 -6.59 -3.80 17.01
CA SER A 149 -5.27 -3.89 16.41
C SER A 149 -5.14 -5.28 15.78
N PRO A 150 -4.49 -5.43 14.62
CA PRO A 150 -4.26 -6.73 14.00
C PRO A 150 -3.33 -7.54 14.91
N CYS A 151 -3.92 -8.19 15.92
CA CYS A 151 -3.27 -9.22 16.67
C CYS A 151 -3.16 -10.43 15.73
N GLN A 152 -2.04 -11.14 15.76
CA GLN A 152 -1.91 -12.42 15.06
C GLN A 152 -2.85 -13.49 15.66
N ASP A 153 -3.44 -13.23 16.83
CA ASP A 153 -4.39 -14.11 17.49
C ASP A 153 -5.80 -13.97 16.91
N SER A 154 -6.54 -15.08 16.88
CA SER A 154 -7.93 -15.12 16.39
C SER A 154 -8.84 -14.10 17.13
N PRO A 155 -9.81 -13.46 16.45
CA PRO A 155 -10.78 -12.55 17.08
C PRO A 155 -11.53 -13.18 18.28
N LEU A 156 -11.70 -14.51 18.27
CA LEU A 156 -12.28 -15.27 19.39
C LEU A 156 -11.42 -15.24 20.66
N GLN A 157 -10.10 -15.11 20.53
CA GLN A 157 -9.22 -14.98 21.69
C GLN A 157 -9.50 -13.67 22.44
N LEU A 158 -9.82 -12.58 21.72
CA LEU A 158 -10.21 -11.30 22.33
C LEU A 158 -11.52 -11.45 23.09
N VAL A 159 -12.52 -12.13 22.49
CA VAL A 159 -13.80 -12.44 23.11
C VAL A 159 -13.61 -13.16 24.46
N ARG A 160 -12.83 -14.24 24.48
CA ARG A 160 -12.54 -15.00 25.71
C ARG A 160 -11.76 -14.19 26.74
N THR A 161 -10.77 -13.41 26.28
CA THR A 161 -9.96 -12.57 27.17
C THR A 161 -10.81 -11.48 27.84
N MET A 162 -11.75 -10.88 27.09
CA MET A 162 -12.67 -9.87 27.64
C MET A 162 -13.61 -10.45 28.69
N LEU A 163 -14.19 -11.63 28.44
CA LEU A 163 -15.01 -12.33 29.43
C LEU A 163 -14.20 -12.60 30.71
N LYS A 164 -13.00 -13.17 30.57
CA LYS A 164 -12.10 -13.45 31.70
C LYS A 164 -11.71 -12.19 32.47
N LEU A 165 -11.53 -11.06 31.78
CA LEU A 165 -11.15 -9.79 32.41
C LEU A 165 -12.28 -9.22 33.26
N VAL A 166 -13.50 -9.19 32.72
CA VAL A 166 -14.67 -8.74 33.48
C VAL A 166 -14.94 -9.70 34.64
N HIS A 167 -14.83 -11.01 34.42
CA HIS A 167 -14.95 -12.01 35.48
C HIS A 167 -13.90 -11.82 36.58
N TRP A 168 -12.64 -11.54 36.23
CA TRP A 168 -11.57 -11.28 37.17
C TRP A 168 -11.84 -10.03 38.03
N LEU A 169 -12.36 -8.95 37.45
CA LEU A 169 -12.78 -7.75 38.19
C LEU A 169 -13.94 -8.06 39.17
N VAL A 170 -14.90 -8.89 38.74
CA VAL A 170 -16.00 -9.35 39.63
C VAL A 170 -15.45 -10.24 40.75
N LYS A 171 -14.48 -11.12 40.48
CA LYS A 171 -13.81 -11.93 41.52
C LYS A 171 -13.06 -11.04 42.53
N ALA A 172 -12.38 -9.99 42.08
CA ALA A 172 -11.70 -9.03 42.95
C ALA A 172 -12.70 -8.33 43.89
N LEU A 173 -13.81 -7.86 43.32
CA LEU A 173 -14.92 -7.25 44.06
C LEU A 173 -15.54 -8.24 45.06
N LEU A 174 -15.89 -9.45 44.61
CA LEU A 174 -16.48 -10.50 45.44
C LEU A 174 -15.59 -10.87 46.63
N ASN A 175 -14.28 -11.00 46.43
CA ASN A 175 -13.34 -11.33 47.50
C ASN A 175 -13.35 -10.25 48.60
N CYS A 176 -13.37 -8.98 48.20
CA CYS A 176 -13.44 -7.86 49.15
C CYS A 176 -14.77 -7.86 49.92
N LEU A 177 -15.89 -8.12 49.23
CA LEU A 177 -17.21 -8.22 49.84
C LEU A 177 -17.33 -9.39 50.82
N GLN A 178 -16.78 -10.56 50.49
CA GLN A 178 -16.74 -11.73 51.37
C GLN A 178 -15.98 -11.41 52.66
N ARG A 179 -14.79 -10.81 52.53
CA ARG A 179 -14.00 -10.39 53.69
C ARG A 179 -14.73 -9.37 54.56
N LEU A 180 -15.49 -8.45 53.96
CA LEU A 180 -16.34 -7.51 54.70
C LEU A 180 -17.44 -8.25 55.48
N SER A 181 -18.08 -9.25 54.86
CA SER A 181 -19.16 -10.01 55.49
C SER A 181 -18.70 -10.90 56.66
N ASP A 182 -17.49 -11.45 56.56
CA ASP A 182 -16.89 -12.31 57.60
C ASP A 182 -16.32 -11.50 58.77
N THR A 183 -15.83 -10.29 58.50
CA THR A 183 -15.13 -9.45 59.49
C THR A 183 -16.13 -8.58 60.25
N ARG A 184 -16.83 -9.17 61.22
CA ARG A 184 -17.85 -8.45 62.01
C ARG A 184 -17.36 -7.26 62.86
N GLN A 185 -16.05 -6.96 62.98
CA GLN A 185 -15.57 -5.79 63.76
C GLN A 185 -14.04 -5.47 63.70
N SER A 186 -13.31 -5.83 62.64
CA SER A 186 -11.86 -5.53 62.56
C SER A 186 -11.55 -4.53 61.45
N ILE A 187 -10.57 -3.65 61.70
CA ILE A 187 -10.07 -2.59 60.81
C ILE A 187 -9.86 -3.14 59.41
N MET A 188 -10.77 -2.80 58.49
CA MET A 188 -10.59 -3.05 57.07
C MET A 188 -9.41 -2.21 56.60
N ILE A 189 -8.47 -2.88 55.93
CA ILE A 189 -7.33 -2.24 55.28
C ILE A 189 -7.89 -1.37 54.15
N GLN A 190 -7.52 -0.08 54.14
CA GLN A 190 -8.06 0.97 53.24
C GLN A 190 -8.01 0.55 51.76
N GLU A 191 -7.01 -0.24 51.41
CA GLU A 191 -6.75 -0.79 50.09
C GLU A 191 -7.90 -1.68 49.58
N TYR A 192 -8.66 -2.36 50.45
CA TYR A 192 -9.83 -3.13 50.00
C TYR A 192 -10.99 -2.24 49.55
N PHE A 193 -11.17 -1.07 50.17
CA PHE A 193 -12.14 -0.08 49.67
C PHE A 193 -11.69 0.47 48.31
N GLU A 194 -10.39 0.77 48.15
CA GLU A 194 -9.84 1.18 46.85
C GLU A 194 -10.03 0.11 45.78
N ILE A 195 -9.83 -1.18 46.11
CA ILE A 195 -10.07 -2.29 45.18
C ILE A 195 -11.54 -2.35 44.76
N MET A 196 -12.48 -2.23 45.71
CA MET A 196 -13.91 -2.24 45.40
C MET A 196 -14.30 -1.07 44.48
N ASP A 197 -13.82 0.13 44.79
CA ASP A 197 -14.08 1.34 44.00
C ASP A 197 -13.47 1.26 42.59
N ASP A 198 -12.18 0.93 42.48
CA ASP A 198 -11.47 0.88 41.20
C ASP A 198 -11.97 -0.30 40.33
N SER A 199 -12.33 -1.44 40.93
CA SER A 199 -12.95 -2.57 40.21
C SER A 199 -14.31 -2.16 39.64
N SER A 200 -15.16 -1.54 40.47
CA SER A 200 -16.50 -1.10 40.05
C SER A 200 -16.42 -0.05 38.93
N ARG A 201 -15.52 0.93 39.07
CA ARG A 201 -15.26 1.94 38.02
C ARG A 201 -14.74 1.31 36.73
N SER A 202 -13.84 0.34 36.83
CA SER A 202 -13.29 -0.38 35.67
C SER A 202 -14.38 -1.19 34.97
N ILE A 203 -15.24 -1.89 35.71
CA ILE A 203 -16.39 -2.63 35.15
C ILE A 203 -17.32 -1.69 34.40
N VAL A 204 -17.74 -0.58 35.03
CA VAL A 204 -18.64 0.39 34.39
C VAL A 204 -18.03 0.95 33.12
N SER A 205 -16.79 1.47 33.19
CA SER A 205 -16.12 2.08 32.02
C SER A 205 -15.90 1.11 30.86
N ILE A 206 -15.64 -0.18 31.15
CA ILE A 206 -15.48 -1.22 30.12
C ILE A 206 -16.84 -1.54 29.49
N LEU A 207 -17.89 -1.69 30.30
CA LEU A 207 -19.22 -2.11 29.84
C LEU A 207 -20.04 -0.98 29.21
N GLU A 208 -19.80 0.29 29.52
CA GLU A 208 -20.45 1.43 28.83
C GLU A 208 -20.20 1.39 27.31
N ARG A 209 -19.14 0.71 26.87
CA ARG A 209 -18.77 0.58 25.46
C ARG A 209 -19.56 -0.54 24.78
N GLN A 210 -20.41 -0.18 23.82
CA GLN A 210 -21.20 -1.13 23.02
C GLN A 210 -20.39 -2.28 22.38
N PRO A 211 -19.17 -2.06 21.82
CA PRO A 211 -18.38 -3.16 21.26
C PRO A 211 -18.03 -4.24 22.29
N VAL A 212 -17.76 -3.85 23.54
CA VAL A 212 -17.42 -4.82 24.59
C VAL A 212 -18.63 -5.65 24.99
N LYS A 213 -19.80 -5.02 25.08
CA LYS A 213 -21.05 -5.74 25.31
C LYS A 213 -21.31 -6.78 24.22
N GLY A 214 -21.10 -6.40 22.95
CA GLY A 214 -21.17 -7.32 21.81
C GLY A 214 -20.18 -8.49 21.94
N LEU A 215 -18.94 -8.23 22.35
CA LEU A 215 -17.96 -9.30 22.60
C LEU A 215 -18.41 -10.24 23.72
N LEU A 216 -19.01 -9.75 24.81
CA LEU A 216 -19.51 -10.59 25.90
C LEU A 216 -20.70 -11.46 25.48
N LEU A 217 -21.57 -10.96 24.59
CA LEU A 217 -22.65 -11.75 24.00
C LEU A 217 -22.11 -12.89 23.11
N ILE A 218 -21.07 -12.61 22.32
CA ILE A 218 -20.38 -13.65 21.55
C ILE A 218 -19.69 -14.65 22.50
N ALA A 219 -19.08 -14.17 23.59
CA ALA A 219 -18.41 -15.01 24.58
C ALA A 219 -19.38 -16.01 25.23
N ARG A 220 -20.63 -15.61 25.47
CA ARG A 220 -21.69 -16.49 25.98
C ARG A 220 -21.95 -17.69 25.05
N MET A 221 -21.88 -17.47 23.74
CA MET A 221 -22.09 -18.51 22.73
C MET A 221 -20.83 -19.37 22.52
N ASP A 222 -19.64 -18.77 22.55
CA ASP A 222 -18.36 -19.44 22.32
C ASP A 222 -17.88 -20.27 23.54
N SER A 223 -18.04 -19.75 24.76
CA SER A 223 -17.58 -20.36 26.02
C SER A 223 -18.69 -20.36 27.09
N PRO A 224 -19.73 -21.20 26.95
CA PRO A 224 -20.88 -21.19 27.86
C PRO A 224 -20.54 -21.58 29.30
N GLU A 225 -19.53 -22.43 29.53
CA GLU A 225 -19.09 -22.84 30.86
C GLU A 225 -18.41 -21.68 31.61
N GLU A 226 -17.44 -21.01 30.97
CA GLU A 226 -16.76 -19.85 31.54
C GLU A 226 -17.76 -18.70 31.82
N TYR A 227 -18.78 -18.54 30.96
CA TYR A 227 -19.83 -17.54 31.17
C TYR A 227 -20.70 -17.85 32.40
N ARG A 228 -21.04 -19.12 32.64
CA ARG A 228 -21.78 -19.53 33.85
C ARG A 228 -21.01 -19.27 35.15
N GLU A 229 -19.69 -19.47 35.14
CA GLU A 229 -18.87 -19.14 36.31
C GLU A 229 -18.85 -17.63 36.60
N PHE A 230 -18.85 -16.82 35.55
CA PHE A 230 -19.00 -15.38 35.63
C PHE A 230 -20.36 -14.98 36.23
N GLU A 231 -21.47 -15.51 35.70
CA GLU A 231 -22.83 -15.28 36.21
C GLU A 231 -22.92 -15.66 37.70
N GLN A 232 -22.40 -16.83 38.08
CA GLN A 232 -22.40 -17.28 39.48
C GLN A 232 -21.62 -16.33 40.39
N SER A 233 -20.48 -15.81 39.94
CA SER A 233 -19.64 -14.89 40.71
C SER A 233 -20.34 -13.54 40.90
N GLU A 234 -21.04 -13.06 39.87
CA GLU A 234 -21.82 -11.83 39.91
C GLU A 234 -23.04 -11.98 40.84
N MET A 235 -23.80 -13.08 40.73
CA MET A 235 -24.93 -13.37 41.62
C MET A 235 -24.49 -13.45 43.08
N ASN A 236 -23.34 -14.08 43.36
CA ASN A 236 -22.78 -14.14 44.71
C ASN A 236 -22.41 -12.74 45.23
N ALA A 237 -21.79 -11.89 44.40
CA ALA A 237 -21.42 -10.53 44.79
C ALA A 237 -22.67 -9.70 45.11
N ARG A 238 -23.72 -9.82 44.28
CA ARG A 238 -25.02 -9.17 44.48
C ARG A 238 -25.72 -9.67 45.75
N GLY A 239 -25.70 -10.98 45.99
CA GLY A 239 -26.26 -11.60 47.18
C GLY A 239 -25.61 -11.06 48.47
N ILE A 240 -24.27 -11.04 48.52
CA ILE A 240 -23.53 -10.50 49.68
C ILE A 240 -23.80 -9.00 49.84
N MET A 241 -23.80 -8.22 48.75
CA MET A 241 -24.08 -6.79 48.78
C MET A 241 -25.46 -6.46 49.37
N SER A 242 -26.47 -7.30 49.10
CA SER A 242 -27.81 -7.14 49.67
C SER A 242 -27.88 -7.41 51.18
N GLN A 243 -26.96 -8.22 51.71
CA GLN A 243 -26.90 -8.62 53.12
C GLN A 243 -26.04 -7.66 53.98
N ILE A 244 -25.20 -6.85 53.35
CA ILE A 244 -24.32 -5.90 54.04
C ILE A 244 -25.13 -4.67 54.54
N PRO A 245 -25.10 -4.36 55.86
CA PRO A 245 -25.82 -3.22 56.41
C PRO A 245 -25.28 -1.88 55.86
N ALA A 246 -26.17 -0.89 55.72
CA ALA A 246 -25.86 0.41 55.12
C ALA A 246 -24.72 1.17 55.82
N SER A 247 -24.49 0.91 57.10
CA SER A 247 -23.42 1.54 57.89
C SER A 247 -22.03 0.94 57.70
N ALA A 248 -21.89 -0.21 57.02
CA ALA A 248 -20.61 -0.90 56.86
C ALA A 248 -19.76 -0.40 55.68
N LEU A 249 -20.35 0.36 54.76
CA LEU A 249 -19.71 0.86 53.54
C LEU A 249 -19.93 2.37 53.42
N PRO A 250 -18.95 3.14 52.92
CA PRO A 250 -19.19 4.51 52.46
C PRO A 250 -20.28 4.52 51.38
N GLU A 251 -21.16 5.53 51.43
CA GLU A 251 -22.28 5.67 50.49
C GLU A 251 -21.78 5.72 49.03
N GLU A 252 -20.70 6.44 48.77
CA GLU A 252 -20.07 6.55 47.45
C GLU A 252 -19.58 5.18 46.89
N THR A 253 -18.95 4.36 47.74
CA THR A 253 -18.52 3.00 47.37
C THR A 253 -19.70 2.09 47.10
N ARG A 254 -20.75 2.19 47.92
CA ARG A 254 -21.99 1.42 47.76
C ARG A 254 -22.69 1.75 46.44
N GLU A 255 -22.73 3.02 46.05
CA GLU A 255 -23.29 3.46 44.76
C GLU A 255 -22.48 2.91 43.57
N LYS A 256 -21.15 3.00 43.61
CA LYS A 256 -20.27 2.47 42.55
C LYS A 256 -20.48 0.97 42.34
N ILE A 257 -20.50 0.20 43.43
CA ILE A 257 -20.73 -1.25 43.39
C ILE A 257 -22.12 -1.56 42.82
N SER A 258 -23.15 -0.84 43.29
CA SER A 258 -24.53 -1.04 42.84
C SER A 258 -24.70 -0.73 41.35
N SER A 259 -24.04 0.33 40.86
CA SER A 259 -24.01 0.70 39.44
C SER A 259 -23.37 -0.41 38.58
N ALA A 260 -22.20 -0.90 39.01
CA ALA A 260 -21.50 -1.98 38.31
C ALA A 260 -22.33 -3.27 38.22
N LEU A 261 -22.91 -3.71 39.34
CA LEU A 261 -23.74 -4.92 39.38
C LEU A 261 -25.04 -4.78 38.57
N THR A 262 -25.66 -3.59 38.58
CA THR A 262 -26.86 -3.31 37.76
C THR A 262 -26.54 -3.33 36.27
N LEU A 263 -25.36 -2.87 35.87
CA LEU A 263 -24.95 -2.91 34.46
C LEU A 263 -24.64 -4.35 34.01
N LEU A 264 -24.01 -5.15 34.87
CA LEU A 264 -23.75 -6.56 34.62
C LEU A 264 -25.06 -7.36 34.50
N SER A 265 -26.06 -7.08 35.33
CA SER A 265 -27.35 -7.78 35.30
C SER A 265 -28.13 -7.55 34.01
N LYS A 266 -27.97 -6.38 33.39
CA LYS A 266 -28.66 -5.98 32.15
C LYS A 266 -28.03 -6.57 30.88
N LEU A 267 -26.93 -7.33 31.00
CA LEU A 267 -26.28 -7.97 29.85
C LEU A 267 -27.17 -9.04 29.20
N GLU A 268 -28.10 -9.65 29.96
CA GLU A 268 -29.05 -10.64 29.44
C GLU A 268 -30.19 -10.02 28.61
N GLU A 269 -30.57 -8.78 28.91
CA GLU A 269 -31.76 -8.12 28.37
C GLU A 269 -31.49 -7.35 27.06
N GLN A 270 -30.23 -7.23 26.63
CA GLN A 270 -29.89 -6.53 25.40
C GLN A 270 -30.02 -7.44 24.17
N GLU A 271 -31.06 -7.21 23.37
CA GLU A 271 -31.09 -7.65 21.98
C GLU A 271 -29.92 -7.01 21.22
N VAL A 272 -29.21 -7.81 20.41
CA VAL A 272 -28.22 -7.30 19.45
C VAL A 272 -28.99 -6.50 18.41
N HIS A 273 -29.18 -5.20 18.64
CA HIS A 273 -29.64 -4.32 17.59
C HIS A 273 -28.62 -4.42 16.44
N SER A 274 -29.09 -4.86 15.28
CA SER A 274 -28.31 -4.88 14.03
C SER A 274 -28.14 -3.45 13.49
N GLU A 275 -27.74 -2.53 14.35
CA GLU A 275 -27.24 -1.24 13.92
C GLU A 275 -25.75 -1.39 13.59
N THR A 276 -25.40 -0.97 12.38
CA THR A 276 -24.05 -0.99 11.82
C THR A 276 -23.01 -0.48 12.82
N VAL A 277 -22.01 -1.31 13.12
CA VAL A 277 -20.88 -1.09 14.06
C VAL A 277 -20.01 0.12 13.69
N LEU A 278 -20.18 0.70 12.50
CA LEU A 278 -19.41 1.84 11.99
C LEU A 278 -20.32 3.06 11.79
N GLU A 279 -20.80 3.65 12.88
CA GLU A 279 -21.09 5.09 12.85
C GLU A 279 -19.75 5.83 12.89
N VAL A 280 -19.13 5.99 11.72
CA VAL A 280 -18.00 6.91 11.54
C VAL A 280 -18.56 8.34 11.50
N ILE A 281 -19.20 8.77 12.59
CA ILE A 281 -19.81 10.11 12.70
C ILE A 281 -18.77 11.14 13.19
N HIS A 282 -17.57 10.71 13.60
CA HIS A 282 -16.57 11.60 14.19
C HIS A 282 -15.19 11.61 13.51
N ALA A 283 -15.00 10.91 12.38
CA ALA A 283 -13.75 11.04 11.65
C ALA A 283 -13.82 12.31 10.77
N PRO A 284 -12.93 13.30 10.95
CA PRO A 284 -12.91 14.49 10.08
C PRO A 284 -12.56 14.12 8.63
N ILE A 285 -11.95 12.95 8.43
CA ILE A 285 -11.61 12.37 7.13
C ILE A 285 -12.08 10.92 7.05
N ILE A 286 -12.55 10.48 5.89
CA ILE A 286 -12.88 9.08 5.61
C ILE A 286 -11.71 8.42 4.88
N PRO A 287 -10.79 7.74 5.58
CA PRO A 287 -9.53 7.27 4.99
C PRO A 287 -9.76 6.17 3.94
N THR A 288 -10.84 5.40 4.08
CA THR A 288 -11.20 4.34 3.13
C THR A 288 -11.48 4.89 1.73
N ILE A 289 -12.30 5.95 1.63
CA ILE A 289 -12.59 6.59 0.34
C ILE A 289 -11.31 7.23 -0.22
N ASN A 290 -10.53 7.90 0.63
CA ASN A 290 -9.26 8.51 0.22
C ASN A 290 -8.29 7.45 -0.34
N GLY A 291 -8.12 6.32 0.35
CA GLY A 291 -7.29 5.20 -0.12
C GLY A 291 -7.77 4.61 -1.45
N ILE A 292 -9.08 4.41 -1.62
CA ILE A 292 -9.66 3.91 -2.88
C ILE A 292 -9.41 4.90 -4.02
N VAL A 293 -9.62 6.20 -3.78
CA VAL A 293 -9.35 7.28 -4.76
C VAL A 293 -7.87 7.31 -5.14
N ALA A 294 -6.96 7.22 -4.16
CA ALA A 294 -5.52 7.22 -4.41
C ALA A 294 -5.05 6.00 -5.23
N LEU A 295 -5.56 4.81 -4.91
CA LEU A 295 -5.30 3.59 -5.69
C LEU A 295 -5.79 3.76 -7.13
N GLU A 296 -6.98 4.32 -7.32
CA GLU A 296 -7.55 4.52 -8.64
C GLU A 296 -6.82 5.58 -9.47
N ALA A 297 -6.42 6.69 -8.84
CA ALA A 297 -5.72 7.79 -9.49
C ALA A 297 -4.29 7.42 -9.89
N ILE A 298 -3.58 6.66 -9.04
CA ILE A 298 -2.14 6.40 -9.21
C ILE A 298 -1.87 5.04 -9.87
N LEU A 299 -2.54 3.97 -9.42
CA LEU A 299 -2.22 2.61 -9.84
C LEU A 299 -3.14 2.09 -10.95
N ASN A 300 -4.38 2.57 -11.01
CA ASN A 300 -5.40 2.06 -11.94
C ASN A 300 -5.94 3.12 -12.93
N PRO A 301 -5.12 3.98 -13.56
CA PRO A 301 -5.62 5.04 -14.44
C PRO A 301 -6.38 4.51 -15.68
N SER A 302 -6.11 3.26 -16.09
CA SER A 302 -6.71 2.58 -17.25
C SER A 302 -7.83 1.60 -16.93
N SER A 303 -8.15 1.40 -15.64
CA SER A 303 -9.21 0.48 -15.25
C SER A 303 -10.58 1.00 -15.64
N ASP A 304 -11.51 0.07 -15.89
CA ASP A 304 -12.91 0.40 -16.05
C ASP A 304 -13.43 1.17 -14.83
N LEU A 305 -14.36 2.10 -15.06
CA LEU A 305 -14.93 2.93 -14.00
C LEU A 305 -15.86 2.12 -13.08
N GLN A 306 -16.46 1.04 -13.61
CA GLN A 306 -17.51 0.31 -12.92
C GLN A 306 -17.06 -0.29 -11.57
N PRO A 307 -15.93 -1.04 -11.47
CA PRO A 307 -15.47 -1.58 -10.19
C PRO A 307 -15.20 -0.50 -9.15
N PHE A 308 -14.63 0.64 -9.56
CA PHE A 308 -14.37 1.76 -8.67
C PHE A 308 -15.68 2.37 -8.15
N VAL A 309 -16.65 2.63 -9.03
CA VAL A 309 -17.96 3.16 -8.65
C VAL A 309 -18.68 2.22 -7.69
N ASP A 310 -18.66 0.91 -7.97
CA ASP A 310 -19.28 -0.11 -7.11
C ASP A 310 -18.63 -0.14 -5.72
N GLN A 311 -17.30 -0.06 -5.64
CA GLN A 311 -16.57 -0.01 -4.37
C GLN A 311 -16.91 1.26 -3.57
N VAL A 312 -16.92 2.42 -4.21
CA VAL A 312 -17.21 3.71 -3.56
C VAL A 312 -18.66 3.75 -3.06
N LEU A 313 -19.62 3.27 -3.85
CA LEU A 313 -21.03 3.17 -3.45
C LEU A 313 -21.24 2.12 -2.34
N MET A 314 -20.54 0.99 -2.38
CA MET A 314 -20.57 -0.02 -1.32
C MET A 314 -20.06 0.58 0.00
N VAL A 315 -18.91 1.25 -0.01
CA VAL A 315 -18.35 1.91 1.18
C VAL A 315 -19.30 2.98 1.69
N SER A 316 -19.88 3.80 0.80
CA SER A 316 -20.88 4.80 1.17
C SER A 316 -22.10 4.19 1.88
N ARG A 317 -22.61 3.05 1.40
CA ARG A 317 -23.72 2.32 2.04
C ARG A 317 -23.33 1.74 3.39
N LEU A 318 -22.16 1.10 3.48
CA LEU A 318 -21.64 0.52 4.72
C LEU A 318 -21.42 1.58 5.80
N MET A 319 -20.99 2.77 5.39
CA MET A 319 -20.72 3.91 6.27
C MET A 319 -21.92 4.86 6.44
N LYS A 320 -23.07 4.55 5.83
CA LYS A 320 -24.28 5.41 5.84
C LYS A 320 -24.02 6.86 5.44
N LEU A 321 -23.12 7.10 4.48
CA LEU A 321 -22.77 8.45 4.04
C LEU A 321 -23.86 9.04 3.15
N SER A 322 -24.21 10.31 3.38
CA SER A 322 -25.02 11.05 2.41
C SER A 322 -24.24 11.23 1.11
N MET A 323 -24.94 11.33 -0.02
CA MET A 323 -24.29 11.52 -1.32
C MET A 323 -23.48 12.83 -1.36
N SER A 324 -23.94 13.89 -0.70
CA SER A 324 -23.18 15.14 -0.58
C SER A 324 -21.85 14.97 0.17
N HIS A 325 -21.81 14.15 1.24
CA HIS A 325 -20.56 13.83 1.94
C HIS A 325 -19.66 12.93 1.09
N LEU A 326 -20.23 11.99 0.34
CA LEU A 326 -19.48 11.17 -0.61
C LEU A 326 -18.78 12.03 -1.68
N CYS A 327 -19.49 12.99 -2.26
CA CYS A 327 -18.92 13.97 -3.19
C CYS A 327 -17.79 14.77 -2.53
N LEU A 328 -17.99 15.27 -1.31
CA LEU A 328 -16.94 15.97 -0.55
C LEU A 328 -15.68 15.10 -0.39
N GLU A 329 -15.82 13.84 0.03
CA GLU A 329 -14.67 12.95 0.24
C GLU A 329 -13.93 12.65 -1.06
N LEU A 330 -14.65 12.42 -2.17
CA LEU A 330 -14.06 12.25 -3.49
C LEU A 330 -13.25 13.48 -3.90
N PHE A 331 -13.83 14.67 -3.77
CA PHE A 331 -13.15 15.91 -4.15
C PHE A 331 -11.97 16.20 -3.23
N ARG A 332 -12.15 16.07 -1.92
CA ARG A 332 -11.08 16.34 -0.97
C ARG A 332 -9.92 15.37 -1.13
N ALA A 333 -10.17 14.10 -1.41
CA ALA A 333 -9.11 13.13 -1.71
C ALA A 333 -8.28 13.57 -2.93
N CYS A 334 -8.92 14.10 -3.98
CA CYS A 334 -8.22 14.67 -5.14
C CYS A 334 -7.29 15.83 -4.75
N PHE A 335 -7.78 16.78 -3.95
CA PHE A 335 -6.99 17.94 -3.51
C PHE A 335 -5.88 17.59 -2.51
N MET A 336 -6.09 16.59 -1.65
CA MET A 336 -5.03 16.03 -0.81
C MET A 336 -3.96 15.35 -1.68
N GLY A 337 -4.35 14.63 -2.73
CA GLY A 337 -3.43 14.02 -3.69
C GLY A 337 -2.45 15.02 -4.30
N PHE A 338 -2.92 16.20 -4.72
CA PHE A 338 -2.04 17.29 -5.23
C PHE A 338 -1.04 17.83 -4.20
N MET A 339 -1.30 17.65 -2.90
CA MET A 339 -0.42 18.08 -1.81
C MET A 339 0.61 17.04 -1.41
N ASP A 340 0.41 15.77 -1.78
CA ASP A 340 1.34 14.69 -1.45
C ASP A 340 2.38 14.45 -2.56
N THR A 341 2.20 15.05 -3.74
CA THR A 341 3.14 14.95 -4.87
C THR A 341 4.31 15.92 -4.76
N VAL A 342 5.51 15.44 -5.12
CA VAL A 342 6.75 16.25 -5.13
C VAL A 342 7.09 16.71 -6.55
N ASP A 343 6.91 15.85 -7.54
CA ASP A 343 7.28 16.10 -8.94
C ASP A 343 6.06 16.24 -9.87
N PHE A 344 6.19 17.01 -10.95
CA PHE A 344 5.11 17.20 -11.94
C PHE A 344 4.63 15.88 -12.57
N SER A 345 5.53 14.89 -12.71
CA SER A 345 5.18 13.57 -13.23
C SER A 345 4.16 12.83 -12.34
N GLU A 346 4.19 13.08 -11.02
CA GLU A 346 3.25 12.53 -10.04
C GLU A 346 1.96 13.36 -9.94
N VAL A 347 2.04 14.67 -10.22
CA VAL A 347 0.88 15.58 -10.28
C VAL A 347 -0.06 15.21 -11.43
N LEU A 348 0.50 14.74 -12.54
CA LEU A 348 -0.24 14.51 -13.78
C LEU A 348 -1.35 13.45 -13.66
N PRO A 349 -1.13 12.26 -13.06
CA PRO A 349 -2.21 11.31 -12.75
C PRO A 349 -3.34 11.91 -11.92
N TRP A 350 -3.01 12.69 -10.88
CA TRP A 350 -4.01 13.38 -10.06
C TRP A 350 -4.79 14.43 -10.85
N ALA A 351 -4.12 15.19 -11.72
CA ALA A 351 -4.76 16.21 -12.55
C ALA A 351 -5.76 15.58 -13.53
N ILE A 352 -5.38 14.48 -14.18
CA ILE A 352 -6.24 13.77 -15.12
C ILE A 352 -7.40 13.09 -14.39
N PHE A 353 -7.13 12.44 -13.25
CA PHE A 353 -8.17 11.84 -12.42
C PHE A 353 -9.21 12.90 -12.00
N THR A 354 -8.75 14.02 -11.44
CA THR A 354 -9.61 15.08 -10.90
C THR A 354 -10.39 15.79 -11.99
N PHE A 355 -9.74 16.21 -13.08
CA PHE A 355 -10.36 17.07 -14.08
C PHE A 355 -11.13 16.30 -15.15
N LEU A 356 -10.73 15.06 -15.46
CA LEU A 356 -11.36 14.26 -16.53
C LEU A 356 -12.14 13.07 -15.97
N LYS A 357 -11.53 12.25 -15.08
CA LYS A 357 -12.15 10.99 -14.62
C LYS A 357 -13.29 11.21 -13.62
N VAL A 358 -13.17 12.14 -12.66
CA VAL A 358 -14.22 12.43 -11.66
C VAL A 358 -15.56 12.81 -12.29
N PRO A 359 -15.64 13.72 -13.29
CA PRO A 359 -16.90 13.98 -14.00
C PRO A 359 -17.54 12.72 -14.59
N HIS A 360 -16.76 11.80 -15.16
CA HIS A 360 -17.28 10.53 -15.68
C HIS A 360 -17.75 9.60 -14.57
N ILE A 361 -17.03 9.54 -13.44
CA ILE A 361 -17.43 8.78 -12.24
C ILE A 361 -18.80 9.25 -11.73
N LEU A 362 -18.99 10.56 -11.59
CA LEU A 362 -20.27 11.12 -11.12
C LEU A 362 -21.42 10.81 -12.09
N ASN A 363 -21.18 10.92 -13.41
CA ASN A 363 -22.18 10.56 -14.40
C ASN A 363 -22.53 9.06 -14.38
N ASN A 364 -21.55 8.17 -14.18
CA ASN A 364 -21.80 6.73 -14.04
C ASN A 364 -22.60 6.43 -12.75
N MET A 365 -22.24 7.05 -11.62
CA MET A 365 -23.01 6.96 -10.38
C MET A 365 -24.47 7.40 -10.58
N LYS A 366 -24.72 8.47 -11.35
CA LYS A 366 -26.08 8.94 -11.68
C LYS A 366 -26.86 7.95 -12.55
N GLN A 367 -26.19 7.23 -13.45
CA GLN A 367 -26.82 6.16 -14.22
C GLN A 367 -27.24 4.98 -13.34
N GLN A 368 -26.41 4.60 -12.36
CA GLN A 368 -26.73 3.52 -11.41
C GLN A 368 -27.75 3.93 -10.34
N MET A 369 -27.85 5.22 -10.03
CA MET A 369 -28.76 5.78 -9.02
C MET A 369 -29.70 6.81 -9.65
N PRO A 370 -30.80 6.38 -10.32
CA PRO A 370 -31.72 7.30 -10.99
C PRO A 370 -32.32 8.36 -10.05
N ASN A 371 -32.60 7.97 -8.80
CA ASN A 371 -33.21 8.82 -7.77
C ASN A 371 -32.25 9.83 -7.14
N TRP A 372 -30.97 9.81 -7.50
CA TRP A 372 -29.97 10.70 -6.91
C TRP A 372 -30.06 12.12 -7.49
N GLU A 373 -30.28 13.14 -6.66
CA GLU A 373 -30.26 14.55 -7.05
C GLU A 373 -28.82 15.08 -7.21
N MET A 374 -28.12 14.60 -8.25
CA MET A 374 -26.69 14.88 -8.48
C MET A 374 -26.34 16.38 -8.41
N ASN A 375 -27.13 17.26 -9.05
CA ASN A 375 -26.87 18.72 -9.02
C ASN A 375 -26.85 19.27 -7.58
N TYR A 376 -27.82 18.88 -6.74
CA TYR A 376 -27.93 19.37 -5.36
C TYR A 376 -26.81 18.81 -4.47
N ASP A 377 -26.56 17.51 -4.55
CA ASP A 377 -25.55 16.87 -3.71
C ASP A 377 -24.12 17.29 -4.08
N VAL A 378 -23.81 17.46 -5.37
CA VAL A 378 -22.52 17.99 -5.82
C VAL A 378 -22.36 19.45 -5.38
N GLU A 379 -23.39 20.28 -5.53
CA GLU A 379 -23.37 21.67 -5.04
C GLU A 379 -23.08 21.73 -3.53
N LYS A 380 -23.79 20.92 -2.75
CA LYS A 380 -23.58 20.86 -1.29
C LYS A 380 -22.18 20.34 -0.94
N GLY A 381 -21.69 19.31 -1.63
CA GLY A 381 -20.32 18.80 -1.46
C GLY A 381 -19.24 19.84 -1.78
N LEU A 382 -19.43 20.64 -2.83
CA LEU A 382 -18.52 21.75 -3.20
C LEU A 382 -18.54 22.88 -2.17
N ASN A 383 -19.72 23.22 -1.63
CA ASN A 383 -19.80 24.21 -0.54
C ASN A 383 -19.02 23.74 0.69
N MET A 384 -19.14 22.46 1.07
CA MET A 384 -18.37 21.90 2.17
C MET A 384 -16.86 21.89 1.86
N LEU A 385 -16.45 21.61 0.62
CA LEU A 385 -15.04 21.65 0.22
C LEU A 385 -14.45 23.06 0.33
N LEU A 386 -15.22 24.10 -0.02
CA LEU A 386 -14.79 25.50 0.08
C LEU A 386 -14.53 25.98 1.52
N GLU A 387 -14.99 25.24 2.54
CA GLU A 387 -14.65 25.50 3.94
C GLU A 387 -13.19 25.11 4.25
N TYR A 388 -12.57 24.23 3.46
CA TYR A 388 -11.17 23.80 3.60
C TYR A 388 -10.19 24.77 2.92
N THR A 389 -10.28 26.06 3.24
CA THR A 389 -9.48 27.11 2.57
C THR A 389 -7.99 26.85 2.63
N ASN A 390 -7.46 26.37 3.76
CA ASN A 390 -6.02 26.07 3.90
C ASN A 390 -5.55 24.99 2.91
N LEU A 391 -6.36 23.96 2.66
CA LEU A 391 -6.02 22.91 1.69
C LEU A 391 -5.99 23.50 0.28
N LEU A 392 -7.05 24.23 -0.09
CA LEU A 392 -7.20 24.83 -1.42
C LEU A 392 -6.12 25.89 -1.71
N ASP A 393 -5.80 26.71 -0.72
CA ASP A 393 -4.77 27.74 -0.84
C ASP A 393 -3.38 27.12 -0.96
N GLN A 394 -3.09 26.06 -0.19
CA GLN A 394 -1.82 25.34 -0.33
C GLN A 394 -1.69 24.66 -1.70
N THR A 395 -2.76 24.07 -2.23
CA THR A 395 -2.74 23.48 -3.58
C THR A 395 -2.50 24.53 -4.65
N ASP A 396 -3.15 25.69 -4.53
CA ASP A 396 -3.00 26.78 -5.50
C ASP A 396 -1.62 27.42 -5.45
N ILE A 397 -1.05 27.60 -4.25
CA ILE A 397 0.32 28.13 -4.08
C ILE A 397 1.33 27.15 -4.67
N ARG A 398 1.24 25.86 -4.31
CA ARG A 398 2.18 24.83 -4.75
C ARG A 398 2.23 24.73 -6.27
N HIS A 399 1.07 24.73 -6.91
CA HIS A 399 0.96 24.54 -8.36
C HIS A 399 0.90 25.86 -9.15
N SER A 400 0.86 27.01 -8.44
CA SER A 400 0.69 28.35 -9.01
C SER A 400 -0.47 28.43 -10.02
N PHE A 401 -1.56 27.72 -9.74
CA PHE A 401 -2.70 27.51 -10.64
C PHE A 401 -4.01 27.46 -9.84
N ASP A 402 -5.11 27.96 -10.39
CA ASP A 402 -6.43 27.91 -9.74
C ASP A 402 -7.05 26.52 -9.95
N MET A 403 -6.69 25.58 -9.07
CA MET A 403 -7.09 24.18 -9.17
C MET A 403 -8.60 24.04 -8.99
N MET A 404 -9.16 24.79 -8.04
CA MET A 404 -10.60 24.78 -7.75
C MET A 404 -11.42 25.38 -8.88
N GLY A 405 -11.02 26.53 -9.41
CA GLY A 405 -11.67 27.15 -10.56
C GLY A 405 -11.67 26.26 -11.79
N GLN A 406 -10.55 25.57 -12.07
CA GLN A 406 -10.49 24.60 -13.17
C GLN A 406 -11.41 23.41 -12.93
N PHE A 407 -11.46 22.86 -11.70
CA PHE A 407 -12.35 21.75 -11.39
C PHE A 407 -13.83 22.10 -11.59
N ILE A 408 -14.25 23.29 -11.14
CA ILE A 408 -15.62 23.80 -11.35
C ILE A 408 -15.94 23.91 -12.84
N LEU A 409 -14.98 24.36 -13.66
CA LEU A 409 -15.17 24.48 -15.11
C LEU A 409 -15.40 23.11 -15.77
N GLU A 410 -14.66 22.08 -15.37
CA GLU A 410 -14.85 20.73 -15.92
C GLU A 410 -16.17 20.09 -15.49
N LEU A 411 -16.60 20.27 -14.24
CA LEU A 411 -17.92 19.83 -13.79
C LEU A 411 -19.05 20.51 -14.58
N HIS A 412 -18.89 21.79 -14.89
CA HIS A 412 -19.83 22.52 -15.75
C HIS A 412 -19.83 21.99 -17.19
N LYS A 413 -18.67 21.76 -17.81
CA LYS A 413 -18.57 21.17 -19.16
C LYS A 413 -19.24 19.79 -19.24
N ALA A 414 -19.13 19.00 -18.17
CA ALA A 414 -19.78 17.70 -18.04
C ALA A 414 -21.30 17.79 -17.74
N LYS A 415 -21.88 19.00 -17.70
CA LYS A 415 -23.30 19.27 -17.38
C LYS A 415 -23.73 18.79 -15.99
N ILE A 416 -22.78 18.74 -15.04
CA ILE A 416 -23.03 18.38 -13.64
C ILE A 416 -23.44 19.61 -12.81
N LEU A 417 -22.98 20.80 -13.23
CA LEU A 417 -23.33 22.09 -12.61
C LEU A 417 -24.07 22.98 -13.63
N THR A 418 -24.93 23.86 -13.12
CA THR A 418 -25.53 24.95 -13.91
C THR A 418 -24.55 26.11 -14.08
N GLU A 419 -24.78 26.98 -15.08
CA GLU A 419 -23.98 28.20 -15.26
C GLU A 419 -24.05 29.11 -14.01
N ASP A 420 -25.21 29.22 -13.36
CA ASP A 420 -25.38 30.02 -12.15
C ASP A 420 -24.54 29.48 -10.97
N GLN A 421 -24.55 28.16 -10.77
CA GLN A 421 -23.72 27.51 -9.74
C GLN A 421 -22.23 27.72 -10.03
N LYS A 422 -21.80 27.50 -11.27
CA LYS A 422 -20.41 27.72 -11.70
C LYS A 422 -19.96 29.16 -11.44
N ASN A 423 -20.77 30.16 -11.82
CA ASN A 423 -20.46 31.57 -11.57
C ASN A 423 -20.38 31.88 -10.07
N THR A 424 -21.31 31.36 -9.28
CA THR A 424 -21.34 31.53 -7.82
C THR A 424 -20.08 30.95 -7.16
N PHE A 425 -19.69 29.73 -7.50
CA PHE A 425 -18.50 29.09 -6.92
C PHE A 425 -17.20 29.74 -7.39
N SER A 426 -17.14 30.15 -8.67
CA SER A 426 -15.98 30.86 -9.21
C SER A 426 -15.78 32.22 -8.53
N GLN A 427 -16.88 32.93 -8.24
CA GLN A 427 -16.84 34.17 -7.47
C GLN A 427 -16.36 33.92 -6.03
N LYS A 428 -16.95 32.95 -5.31
CA LYS A 428 -16.55 32.61 -3.93
C LYS A 428 -15.06 32.25 -3.85
N ARG A 429 -14.56 31.43 -4.79
CA ARG A 429 -13.14 31.07 -4.84
C ARG A 429 -12.26 32.27 -5.17
N GLY A 430 -12.67 33.11 -6.12
CA GLY A 430 -11.96 34.35 -6.46
C GLY A 430 -11.79 35.29 -5.28
N GLU A 431 -12.85 35.47 -4.48
CA GLU A 431 -12.81 36.26 -3.24
C GLU A 431 -11.84 35.68 -2.20
N GLN A 432 -11.84 34.36 -1.99
CA GLN A 432 -10.88 33.71 -1.09
C GLN A 432 -9.44 33.88 -1.59
N ARG A 433 -9.19 33.64 -2.89
CA ARG A 433 -7.88 33.69 -3.52
C ARG A 433 -7.29 35.10 -3.57
N SER A 434 -8.13 36.14 -3.62
CA SER A 434 -7.68 37.54 -3.55
C SER A 434 -6.95 37.91 -2.24
N LYS A 435 -7.09 37.09 -1.20
CA LYS A 435 -6.41 37.27 0.10
C LYS A 435 -4.99 36.69 0.10
N LEU A 436 -4.61 35.92 -0.91
CA LEU A 436 -3.27 35.34 -1.06
C LEU A 436 -2.29 36.37 -1.62
N ARG A 437 -1.01 36.25 -1.28
CA ARG A 437 0.01 37.17 -1.78
C ARG A 437 0.27 36.91 -3.25
N GLN A 438 0.33 37.98 -4.05
CA GLN A 438 0.56 37.89 -5.49
C GLN A 438 1.88 37.16 -5.85
N SER A 439 2.90 37.22 -4.98
CA SER A 439 4.18 36.53 -5.13
C SER A 439 4.07 35.00 -5.11
N ASP A 440 3.04 34.47 -4.46
CA ASP A 440 2.91 33.04 -4.17
C ASP A 440 2.16 32.31 -5.30
N ILE A 441 1.73 33.04 -6.35
CA ILE A 441 0.83 32.56 -7.40
C ILE A 441 1.31 32.98 -8.80
N THR A 442 2.56 33.41 -8.96
CA THR A 442 3.11 33.74 -10.27
C THR A 442 3.36 32.46 -11.08
N GLY A 443 2.63 32.32 -12.19
CA GLY A 443 2.55 31.08 -12.97
C GLY A 443 3.91 30.52 -13.40
N SER A 444 4.21 29.31 -12.94
CA SER A 444 5.36 28.50 -13.36
C SER A 444 5.12 27.86 -14.74
N SER A 445 6.12 27.17 -15.29
CA SER A 445 5.94 26.32 -16.49
C SER A 445 4.90 25.22 -16.28
N ASP A 446 4.72 24.76 -15.03
CA ASP A 446 3.83 23.65 -14.68
C ASP A 446 2.36 24.08 -14.69
N SER A 447 2.07 25.34 -14.37
CA SER A 447 0.72 25.91 -14.49
C SER A 447 0.20 25.89 -15.94
N LYS A 448 1.10 26.06 -16.92
CA LYS A 448 0.78 25.93 -18.35
C LYS A 448 0.56 24.48 -18.78
N ASN A 449 1.16 23.52 -18.08
CA ASN A 449 0.95 22.10 -18.37
C ASN A 449 -0.36 21.60 -17.74
N LEU A 450 -0.71 22.05 -16.53
CA LEU A 450 -2.00 21.76 -15.88
C LEU A 450 -3.19 22.28 -16.71
N SER A 451 -3.08 23.47 -17.29
CA SER A 451 -4.14 24.00 -18.18
C SER A 451 -4.29 23.21 -19.49
N ARG A 452 -3.25 22.50 -19.94
CA ARG A 452 -3.32 21.60 -21.11
C ARG A 452 -4.02 20.28 -20.80
N VAL A 453 -4.00 19.83 -19.54
CA VAL A 453 -4.68 18.57 -19.13
C VAL A 453 -6.15 18.59 -19.51
N THR A 454 -6.82 19.72 -19.34
CA THR A 454 -8.26 19.86 -19.64
C THR A 454 -8.58 19.93 -21.14
N GLN A 455 -7.55 20.05 -21.98
CA GLN A 455 -7.65 19.94 -23.44
C GLN A 455 -7.17 18.56 -23.94
N ALA A 456 -6.60 17.73 -23.07
CA ALA A 456 -5.99 16.47 -23.45
C ALA A 456 -7.03 15.50 -24.06
N GLU A 457 -8.21 15.37 -23.46
CA GLU A 457 -9.29 14.52 -24.01
C GLU A 457 -9.71 14.96 -25.42
N GLY A 458 -9.92 16.27 -25.63
CA GLY A 458 -10.26 16.80 -26.95
C GLY A 458 -9.14 16.57 -27.99
N THR A 459 -7.90 16.63 -27.53
CA THR A 459 -6.71 16.39 -28.36
C THR A 459 -6.59 14.91 -28.73
N VAL A 460 -6.80 13.98 -27.79
CA VAL A 460 -6.85 12.53 -28.05
C VAL A 460 -7.93 12.23 -29.10
N ASN A 461 -9.13 12.77 -28.92
CA ASN A 461 -10.24 12.60 -29.88
C ASN A 461 -9.90 13.15 -31.27
N SER A 462 -9.24 14.30 -31.35
CA SER A 462 -8.80 14.91 -32.62
C SER A 462 -7.75 14.05 -33.33
N ILE A 463 -6.78 13.52 -32.56
CA ILE A 463 -5.76 12.62 -33.09
C ILE A 463 -6.42 11.33 -33.57
N LEU A 464 -7.27 10.69 -32.76
CA LEU A 464 -7.98 9.47 -33.15
C LEU A 464 -8.74 9.63 -34.47
N LYS A 465 -9.44 10.75 -34.67
CA LYS A 465 -10.12 11.08 -35.94
C LYS A 465 -9.15 11.30 -37.09
N SER A 466 -8.01 11.93 -36.82
CA SER A 466 -6.97 12.15 -37.83
C SER A 466 -6.33 10.83 -38.27
N LEU A 467 -6.14 9.89 -37.35
CA LEU A 467 -5.61 8.54 -37.62
C LEU A 467 -6.62 7.64 -38.35
N ASP A 468 -7.93 7.96 -38.32
CA ASP A 468 -8.95 7.27 -39.13
C ASP A 468 -8.92 7.68 -40.61
N THR A 469 -8.27 8.79 -40.95
CA THR A 469 -8.17 9.27 -42.34
C THR A 469 -7.09 8.48 -43.08
N ASP A 470 -7.31 8.12 -44.35
CA ASP A 470 -6.39 7.28 -45.12
C ASP A 470 -4.91 7.74 -45.02
N PRO A 471 -4.00 6.89 -44.51
CA PRO A 471 -2.64 7.26 -44.17
C PRO A 471 -1.78 7.89 -45.28
N PRO A 472 -1.92 7.59 -46.59
CA PRO A 472 -1.05 8.18 -47.60
C PRO A 472 -1.31 9.66 -47.90
N ARG A 473 -2.41 10.27 -47.41
CA ARG A 473 -2.79 11.66 -47.77
C ARG A 473 -2.25 12.76 -46.86
N ASN A 474 -1.85 12.46 -45.61
CA ASN A 474 -1.42 13.48 -44.63
C ASN A 474 -0.19 13.06 -43.79
N PHE A 475 0.79 12.45 -44.45
CA PHE A 475 1.97 11.86 -43.81
C PHE A 475 2.81 12.87 -43.00
N GLU A 476 3.13 14.03 -43.61
CA GLU A 476 4.04 15.02 -43.01
C GLU A 476 3.43 15.69 -41.77
N GLY A 477 2.11 15.93 -41.81
CA GLY A 477 1.37 16.44 -40.66
C GLY A 477 1.38 15.46 -39.49
N MET A 478 1.19 14.16 -39.75
CA MET A 478 1.19 13.12 -38.72
C MET A 478 2.56 12.96 -38.04
N VAL A 479 3.65 12.94 -38.80
CA VAL A 479 5.01 12.88 -38.22
C VAL A 479 5.26 14.08 -37.33
N LYS A 480 4.97 15.30 -37.80
CA LYS A 480 5.17 16.51 -36.99
C LYS A 480 4.37 16.46 -35.69
N VAL A 481 3.10 16.05 -35.74
CA VAL A 481 2.24 15.95 -34.55
C VAL A 481 2.78 14.91 -33.56
N LEU A 482 3.08 13.69 -34.02
CA LEU A 482 3.54 12.61 -33.14
C LEU A 482 4.95 12.87 -32.56
N THR A 483 5.84 13.47 -33.36
CA THR A 483 7.18 13.86 -32.88
C THR A 483 7.11 14.99 -31.85
N ILE A 484 6.20 15.96 -32.03
CA ILE A 484 5.95 17.00 -31.01
C ILE A 484 5.34 16.37 -29.74
N MET A 485 4.44 15.41 -29.89
CA MET A 485 3.82 14.72 -28.75
C MET A 485 4.83 13.98 -27.88
N MET A 486 5.88 13.42 -28.48
CA MET A 486 6.97 12.73 -27.76
C MET A 486 7.82 13.65 -26.87
N GLN A 487 7.60 14.97 -26.88
CA GLN A 487 8.38 15.90 -26.07
C GLN A 487 7.91 15.96 -24.61
N ARG A 488 8.89 15.75 -23.70
CA ARG A 488 8.92 15.98 -22.23
C ARG A 488 7.80 15.34 -21.40
N HIS A 489 6.54 15.75 -21.58
CA HIS A 489 5.38 15.29 -20.77
C HIS A 489 4.06 15.21 -21.56
N SER A 490 4.04 15.65 -22.83
CA SER A 490 2.81 15.71 -23.63
C SER A 490 2.26 14.32 -23.96
N PHE A 491 3.13 13.36 -24.25
CA PHE A 491 2.71 11.99 -24.51
C PHE A 491 2.13 11.32 -23.26
N ASP A 492 2.77 11.46 -22.10
CA ASP A 492 2.25 10.91 -20.83
C ASP A 492 0.87 11.47 -20.51
N MET A 493 0.68 12.77 -20.71
CA MET A 493 -0.62 13.44 -20.51
C MET A 493 -1.70 12.87 -21.43
N LEU A 494 -1.41 12.76 -22.73
CA LEU A 494 -2.39 12.26 -23.70
C LEU A 494 -2.68 10.77 -23.50
N ARG A 495 -1.68 9.98 -23.15
CA ARG A 495 -1.85 8.56 -22.86
C ARG A 495 -2.69 8.35 -21.61
N LEU A 496 -2.40 9.06 -20.52
CA LEU A 496 -3.19 8.98 -19.28
C LEU A 496 -4.62 9.51 -19.51
N ALA A 497 -4.79 10.57 -20.31
CA ALA A 497 -6.13 11.05 -20.68
C ALA A 497 -6.90 9.99 -21.47
N ALA A 498 -6.27 9.35 -22.47
CA ALA A 498 -6.87 8.25 -23.22
C ALA A 498 -7.19 7.04 -22.33
N ALA A 499 -6.36 6.75 -21.33
CA ALA A 499 -6.60 5.70 -20.33
C ALA A 499 -7.85 5.99 -19.50
N CYS A 500 -7.95 7.19 -18.94
CA CYS A 500 -9.06 7.60 -18.07
C CYS A 500 -10.39 7.77 -18.79
N THR A 501 -10.37 8.04 -20.11
CA THR A 501 -11.59 8.15 -20.94
C THR A 501 -11.95 6.83 -21.63
N GLY A 502 -11.23 5.74 -21.38
CA GLY A 502 -11.49 4.43 -21.99
C GLY A 502 -11.12 4.33 -23.47
N GLN A 503 -10.40 5.31 -24.03
CA GLN A 503 -10.01 5.36 -25.43
C GLN A 503 -8.61 4.80 -25.72
N LEU A 504 -7.89 4.36 -24.67
CA LEU A 504 -6.51 3.89 -24.79
C LEU A 504 -6.36 2.70 -25.73
N HIS A 505 -7.30 1.76 -25.72
CA HIS A 505 -7.30 0.59 -26.61
C HIS A 505 -7.32 1.02 -28.09
N ASP A 506 -8.22 1.93 -28.45
CA ASP A 506 -8.38 2.41 -29.83
C ASP A 506 -7.16 3.23 -30.26
N PHE A 507 -6.65 4.04 -29.34
CA PHE A 507 -5.43 4.80 -29.55
C PHE A 507 -4.23 3.89 -29.83
N MET A 508 -4.07 2.82 -29.05
CA MET A 508 -3.01 1.83 -29.22
C MET A 508 -3.15 1.03 -30.52
N THR A 509 -4.36 0.58 -30.85
CA THR A 509 -4.63 -0.18 -32.08
C THR A 509 -4.28 0.65 -33.33
N LYS A 510 -4.63 1.94 -33.33
CA LYS A 510 -4.29 2.85 -34.44
C LYS A 510 -2.78 3.12 -34.52
N LEU A 511 -2.10 3.32 -33.39
CA LEU A 511 -0.64 3.48 -33.37
C LEU A 511 0.10 2.25 -33.89
N ILE A 512 -0.33 1.04 -33.49
CA ILE A 512 0.23 -0.23 -33.99
C ILE A 512 0.04 -0.34 -35.50
N ARG A 513 -1.17 -0.05 -36.01
CA ARG A 513 -1.44 -0.05 -37.45
C ARG A 513 -0.54 0.90 -38.23
N ILE A 514 -0.31 2.10 -37.71
CA ILE A 514 0.58 3.09 -38.36
C ILE A 514 2.03 2.64 -38.30
N ASN A 515 2.45 2.02 -37.19
CA ASN A 515 3.79 1.44 -37.08
C ASN A 515 4.01 0.35 -38.13
N GLU A 516 3.05 -0.57 -38.31
CA GLU A 516 3.14 -1.60 -39.34
C GLU A 516 3.22 -1.02 -40.75
N LEU A 517 2.39 -0.02 -41.06
CA LEU A 517 2.44 0.66 -42.35
C LEU A 517 3.82 1.30 -42.55
N SER A 518 4.28 2.11 -41.59
CA SER A 518 5.56 2.84 -41.65
C SER A 518 6.80 1.96 -41.73
N SER A 519 6.67 0.65 -41.48
CA SER A 519 7.78 -0.30 -41.51
C SER A 519 8.32 -0.63 -42.92
N GLN A 520 7.54 -0.38 -43.97
CA GLN A 520 7.93 -0.69 -45.36
C GLN A 520 8.99 0.29 -45.89
N ALA A 521 10.05 -0.23 -46.51
CA ALA A 521 11.01 0.60 -47.24
C ALA A 521 10.41 1.01 -48.60
N SER A 522 10.20 2.31 -48.80
CA SER A 522 9.82 2.88 -50.10
C SER A 522 11.07 3.14 -50.96
N ASN A 523 10.93 3.32 -52.27
CA ASN A 523 12.06 3.69 -53.14
C ASN A 523 12.27 5.23 -53.24
N ASP A 524 11.35 6.03 -52.68
CA ASP A 524 11.43 7.50 -52.66
C ASP A 524 12.24 8.01 -51.44
N THR A 525 13.39 8.64 -51.68
CA THR A 525 14.33 9.09 -50.62
C THR A 525 13.74 10.08 -49.61
N VAL A 526 12.93 11.05 -50.06
CA VAL A 526 12.26 12.03 -49.17
C VAL A 526 11.14 11.38 -48.37
N ARG A 527 10.43 10.41 -48.95
CA ARG A 527 9.42 9.62 -48.23
C ARG A 527 10.09 8.70 -47.21
N LEU A 528 11.28 8.16 -47.51
CA LEU A 528 11.99 7.24 -46.62
C LEU A 528 12.34 7.83 -45.25
N SER A 529 12.93 9.03 -45.23
CA SER A 529 13.34 9.72 -43.99
C SER A 529 12.15 9.96 -43.07
N ASN A 530 11.09 10.47 -43.68
CA ASN A 530 9.82 10.74 -43.07
C ASN A 530 9.20 9.45 -42.47
N TRP A 531 9.09 8.36 -43.25
CA TRP A 531 8.53 7.08 -42.81
C TRP A 531 9.36 6.41 -41.71
N SER A 532 10.69 6.53 -41.78
CA SER A 532 11.58 6.02 -40.72
C SER A 532 11.35 6.73 -39.38
N GLN A 533 11.16 8.05 -39.38
CA GLN A 533 10.82 8.81 -38.17
C GLN A 533 9.43 8.44 -37.63
N LEU A 534 8.45 8.23 -38.51
CA LEU A 534 7.11 7.80 -38.09
C LEU A 534 7.16 6.42 -37.42
N PHE A 535 7.91 5.49 -38.02
CA PHE A 535 8.13 4.17 -37.45
C PHE A 535 8.81 4.27 -36.08
N ASP A 536 9.87 5.08 -35.97
CA ASP A 536 10.62 5.26 -34.73
C ASP A 536 9.74 5.80 -33.59
N VAL A 537 9.04 6.91 -33.85
CA VAL A 537 8.18 7.58 -32.85
C VAL A 537 7.03 6.67 -32.43
N THR A 538 6.32 6.05 -33.37
CA THR A 538 5.19 5.17 -33.04
C THR A 538 5.64 3.91 -32.30
N PHE A 539 6.81 3.34 -32.64
CA PHE A 539 7.38 2.21 -31.91
C PHE A 539 7.62 2.59 -30.44
N ILE A 540 8.27 3.73 -30.18
CA ILE A 540 8.59 4.16 -28.82
C ILE A 540 7.32 4.46 -28.02
N MET A 541 6.32 5.12 -28.62
CA MET A 541 5.02 5.39 -27.97
C MET A 541 4.31 4.10 -27.55
N VAL A 542 4.30 3.10 -28.43
CA VAL A 542 3.66 1.80 -28.15
C VAL A 542 4.40 1.05 -27.05
N ILE A 543 5.73 0.97 -27.12
CA ILE A 543 6.54 0.28 -26.10
C ILE A 543 6.43 0.97 -24.73
N SER A 544 6.49 2.30 -24.68
CA SER A 544 6.30 3.07 -23.45
C SER A 544 4.92 2.82 -22.82
N THR A 545 3.88 2.66 -23.65
CA THR A 545 2.54 2.33 -23.16
C THR A 545 2.47 0.90 -22.60
N PHE A 546 3.07 -0.08 -23.29
CA PHE A 546 3.14 -1.46 -22.80
C PHE A 546 3.94 -1.62 -21.51
N GLN A 547 5.01 -0.85 -21.32
CA GLN A 547 5.79 -0.89 -20.07
C GLN A 547 4.97 -0.46 -18.85
N GLN A 548 4.05 0.49 -19.03
CA GLN A 548 3.28 1.05 -17.92
C GLN A 548 1.96 0.34 -17.65
N HIS A 549 1.31 -0.17 -18.69
CA HIS A 549 -0.03 -0.74 -18.56
C HIS A 549 -0.12 -2.23 -18.97
N GLY A 550 1.00 -2.83 -19.38
CA GLY A 550 1.06 -4.22 -19.84
C GLY A 550 0.64 -4.40 -21.29
N LEU A 551 0.88 -5.62 -21.80
CA LEU A 551 0.52 -6.00 -23.18
C LEU A 551 -0.98 -6.25 -23.37
N GLU A 552 -1.74 -6.41 -22.28
CA GLU A 552 -3.15 -6.80 -22.32
C GLU A 552 -4.05 -5.77 -23.03
N ILE A 553 -3.65 -4.50 -23.06
CA ILE A 553 -4.38 -3.43 -23.76
C ILE A 553 -4.45 -3.67 -25.27
N ALA A 554 -3.51 -4.38 -25.88
CA ALA A 554 -3.51 -4.60 -27.32
C ALA A 554 -4.07 -5.98 -27.73
N LEU A 555 -4.36 -6.87 -26.76
CA LEU A 555 -4.89 -8.22 -26.98
C LEU A 555 -6.32 -8.32 -27.53
N PRO A 556 -7.26 -7.37 -27.30
CA PRO A 556 -8.63 -7.53 -27.78
C PRO A 556 -8.79 -7.49 -29.30
N SER A 557 -7.77 -7.00 -30.04
CA SER A 557 -7.78 -6.96 -31.50
C SER A 557 -6.99 -8.12 -32.10
N ARG A 558 -7.68 -9.06 -32.78
CA ARG A 558 -7.05 -10.16 -33.53
C ARG A 558 -6.09 -9.68 -34.65
N GLU A 559 -6.25 -8.44 -35.12
CA GLU A 559 -5.35 -7.85 -36.13
C GLU A 559 -3.96 -7.54 -35.55
N ASN A 560 -3.87 -7.30 -34.24
CA ASN A 560 -2.60 -6.94 -33.58
C ASN A 560 -1.70 -8.15 -33.31
N ASP A 561 -2.23 -9.37 -33.28
CA ASP A 561 -1.47 -10.59 -32.98
C ASP A 561 -0.35 -10.88 -33.99
N ALA A 562 -0.52 -10.45 -35.25
CA ALA A 562 0.48 -10.60 -36.30
C ALA A 562 1.46 -9.42 -36.41
N SER A 563 1.27 -8.36 -35.61
CA SER A 563 2.13 -7.17 -35.68
C SER A 563 3.54 -7.47 -35.14
N LEU A 564 4.55 -6.82 -35.74
CA LEU A 564 5.93 -6.80 -35.28
C LEU A 564 5.99 -6.41 -33.81
N VAL A 565 5.38 -5.28 -33.46
CA VAL A 565 5.56 -4.69 -32.12
C VAL A 565 4.99 -5.60 -31.05
N MET A 566 3.86 -6.26 -31.29
CA MET A 566 3.30 -7.25 -30.36
C MET A 566 4.19 -8.48 -30.23
N ASN A 567 4.64 -9.05 -31.36
CA ASN A 567 5.50 -10.24 -31.33
C ASN A 567 6.87 -9.95 -30.70
N TRP A 568 7.44 -8.79 -31.00
CA TRP A 568 8.67 -8.32 -30.39
C TRP A 568 8.50 -8.08 -28.89
N ALA A 569 7.45 -7.38 -28.47
CA ALA A 569 7.20 -7.10 -27.06
C ALA A 569 6.87 -8.38 -26.26
N ARG A 570 6.13 -9.33 -26.83
CA ARG A 570 5.86 -10.65 -26.21
C ARG A 570 7.13 -11.43 -25.93
N ARG A 571 8.16 -11.27 -26.77
CA ARG A 571 9.42 -12.00 -26.68
C ARG A 571 10.47 -11.29 -25.84
N TRP A 572 10.59 -9.98 -25.98
CA TRP A 572 11.75 -9.24 -25.46
C TRP A 572 11.41 -8.25 -24.34
N LEU A 573 10.20 -7.67 -24.30
CA LEU A 573 9.88 -6.59 -23.37
C LEU A 573 9.66 -7.10 -21.94
N PRO A 574 10.54 -6.78 -20.96
CA PRO A 574 10.31 -7.14 -19.57
C PRO A 574 9.10 -6.38 -19.03
N GLU A 575 8.21 -7.11 -18.36
CA GLU A 575 7.06 -6.54 -17.64
C GLU A 575 7.38 -6.54 -16.14
N ASN A 576 6.85 -5.55 -15.39
CA ASN A 576 7.07 -5.47 -13.95
C ASN A 576 6.63 -6.78 -13.26
N GLY A 577 7.60 -7.52 -12.71
CA GLY A 577 7.37 -8.80 -12.03
C GLY A 577 7.20 -10.03 -12.92
N LYS A 578 7.27 -9.91 -14.26
CA LYS A 578 7.21 -11.06 -15.19
C LYS A 578 8.47 -11.12 -16.05
N TYR A 579 9.28 -12.16 -15.85
CA TYR A 579 10.45 -12.44 -16.68
C TYR A 579 10.05 -13.30 -17.87
N LYS A 580 10.37 -12.83 -19.08
CA LYS A 580 10.17 -13.61 -20.31
C LYS A 580 11.38 -14.49 -20.54
N ASN A 581 11.14 -15.76 -20.83
CA ASN A 581 12.19 -16.69 -21.23
C ASN A 581 12.53 -16.37 -22.69
N SER A 582 13.69 -15.75 -22.93
CA SER A 582 14.23 -15.72 -24.28
C SER A 582 14.85 -17.08 -24.54
N GLU A 583 14.09 -18.02 -25.10
CA GLU A 583 14.73 -19.19 -25.68
C GLU A 583 15.85 -18.72 -26.60
N LEU A 584 17.08 -19.20 -26.36
CA LEU A 584 18.19 -19.05 -27.29
C LEU A 584 17.79 -19.77 -28.57
N VAL A 585 17.06 -19.08 -29.44
CA VAL A 585 16.71 -19.59 -30.76
C VAL A 585 17.97 -19.46 -31.61
N THR A 586 18.79 -20.49 -31.57
CA THR A 586 19.78 -20.76 -32.60
C THR A 586 19.03 -21.10 -33.89
N GLY A 587 19.16 -20.28 -34.94
CA GLY A 587 18.80 -20.69 -36.30
C GLY A 587 17.74 -19.89 -37.08
N GLU A 588 17.34 -18.67 -36.69
CA GLU A 588 16.57 -17.81 -37.61
C GLU A 588 17.52 -17.04 -38.54
N GLU A 589 17.45 -17.33 -39.85
CA GLU A 589 18.04 -16.55 -40.98
C GLU A 589 19.42 -15.91 -40.68
N GLN A 590 20.45 -16.73 -40.40
CA GLN A 590 21.80 -16.28 -40.04
C GLN A 590 22.39 -15.23 -41.02
N ASP A 591 22.10 -15.35 -42.32
CA ASP A 591 22.52 -14.39 -43.34
C ASP A 591 22.08 -12.95 -43.04
N LYS A 592 20.91 -12.76 -42.42
CA LYS A 592 20.38 -11.44 -42.02
C LYS A 592 21.05 -10.94 -40.76
N VAL A 593 21.35 -11.82 -39.80
CA VAL A 593 22.08 -11.47 -38.56
C VAL A 593 23.51 -11.04 -38.90
N ASP A 594 24.21 -11.81 -39.73
CA ASP A 594 25.58 -11.52 -40.18
C ASP A 594 25.64 -10.19 -40.96
N TYR A 595 24.61 -9.89 -41.74
CA TYR A 595 24.50 -8.61 -42.43
C TYR A 595 24.31 -7.43 -41.46
N ILE A 596 23.46 -7.56 -40.43
CA ILE A 596 23.30 -6.52 -39.41
C ILE A 596 24.59 -6.34 -38.60
N LEU A 597 25.28 -7.42 -38.24
CA LEU A 597 26.59 -7.35 -37.59
C LEU A 597 27.60 -6.56 -38.43
N LYS A 598 27.64 -6.80 -39.74
CA LYS A 598 28.49 -6.03 -40.66
C LYS A 598 28.12 -4.54 -40.69
N LEU A 599 26.83 -4.21 -40.64
CA LEU A 599 26.38 -2.82 -40.55
C LEU A 599 26.76 -2.17 -39.22
N MET A 600 26.62 -2.87 -38.10
CA MET A 600 27.00 -2.38 -36.76
C MET A 600 28.50 -2.11 -36.65
N LEU A 601 29.32 -2.95 -37.28
CA LEU A 601 30.79 -2.80 -37.35
C LEU A 601 31.24 -1.74 -38.37
N SER A 602 30.37 -1.36 -39.32
CA SER A 602 30.64 -0.32 -40.30
C SER A 602 30.39 1.07 -39.70
N LYS A 603 31.10 2.11 -40.16
CA LYS A 603 30.82 3.50 -39.77
C LYS A 603 29.69 4.16 -40.60
N SER A 604 28.88 3.36 -41.29
CA SER A 604 27.79 3.83 -42.16
C SER A 604 26.43 3.77 -41.48
N ASP A 605 25.47 4.53 -42.00
CA ASP A 605 24.09 4.57 -41.51
C ASP A 605 23.41 3.19 -41.58
N ILE A 606 22.78 2.81 -40.47
CA ILE A 606 22.06 1.54 -40.34
C ILE A 606 20.68 1.71 -40.96
N THR A 607 20.56 1.36 -42.24
CA THR A 607 19.32 1.48 -43.01
C THR A 607 18.95 0.14 -43.69
N PRO A 608 17.65 -0.13 -43.93
CA PRO A 608 17.22 -1.31 -44.66
C PRO A 608 17.79 -1.30 -46.08
N CYS A 609 18.65 -2.27 -46.38
CA CYS A 609 19.26 -2.47 -47.70
C CYS A 609 19.70 -3.94 -47.85
N GLY A 610 19.77 -4.43 -49.09
CA GLY A 610 20.23 -5.79 -49.39
C GLY A 610 19.30 -6.87 -48.84
N PRO A 611 19.78 -7.80 -47.98
CA PRO A 611 18.97 -8.88 -47.42
C PRO A 611 17.94 -8.42 -46.37
N ILE A 612 18.06 -7.18 -45.86
CA ILE A 612 17.08 -6.55 -44.97
C ILE A 612 16.26 -5.56 -45.80
N GLN A 613 14.98 -5.86 -46.01
CA GLN A 613 14.10 -5.09 -46.89
C GLN A 613 13.18 -4.12 -46.15
N SER A 614 13.14 -4.15 -44.82
CA SER A 614 12.25 -3.31 -44.02
C SER A 614 12.83 -2.93 -42.66
N TRP A 615 12.33 -1.85 -42.07
CA TRP A 615 12.63 -1.48 -40.68
C TRP A 615 12.15 -2.55 -39.70
N LYS A 616 11.06 -3.24 -40.06
CA LYS A 616 10.49 -4.37 -39.31
C LYS A 616 11.48 -5.52 -39.13
N GLU A 617 12.16 -5.93 -40.21
CA GLU A 617 13.18 -6.97 -40.15
C GLU A 617 14.41 -6.53 -39.34
N LEU A 618 14.81 -5.26 -39.46
CA LEU A 618 15.95 -4.73 -38.72
C LEU A 618 15.70 -4.79 -37.20
N ILE A 619 14.53 -4.32 -36.73
CA ILE A 619 14.13 -4.42 -35.32
C ILE A 619 13.98 -5.86 -34.85
N LYS A 620 13.45 -6.75 -35.71
CA LYS A 620 13.31 -8.18 -35.41
C LYS A 620 14.66 -8.83 -35.15
N TYR A 621 15.67 -8.53 -35.98
CA TYR A 621 16.95 -9.24 -35.98
C TYR A 621 18.07 -8.58 -35.15
N LEU A 622 17.93 -7.30 -34.81
CA LEU A 622 18.91 -6.56 -33.99
C LEU A 622 19.24 -7.23 -32.63
N PRO A 623 18.28 -7.80 -31.87
CA PRO A 623 18.60 -8.53 -30.63
C PRO A 623 19.58 -9.70 -30.84
N TYR A 624 19.46 -10.45 -31.94
CA TYR A 624 20.35 -11.57 -32.23
C TYR A 624 21.74 -11.10 -32.63
N ALA A 625 21.86 -9.98 -33.35
CA ALA A 625 23.17 -9.37 -33.63
C ALA A 625 23.85 -8.94 -32.31
N LEU A 626 23.10 -8.35 -31.38
CA LEU A 626 23.63 -8.01 -30.04
C LEU A 626 24.01 -9.26 -29.23
N GLN A 627 23.29 -10.37 -29.40
CA GLN A 627 23.64 -11.65 -28.80
C GLN A 627 25.02 -12.14 -29.27
N GLU A 628 25.28 -12.10 -30.58
CA GLU A 628 26.58 -12.48 -31.13
C GLU A 628 27.72 -11.56 -30.67
N VAL A 629 27.45 -10.26 -30.50
CA VAL A 629 28.43 -9.32 -29.90
C VAL A 629 28.75 -9.73 -28.45
N ILE A 630 27.75 -10.09 -27.65
CA ILE A 630 27.99 -10.58 -26.28
C ILE A 630 28.78 -11.89 -26.31
N TYR A 631 28.41 -12.83 -27.18
CA TYR A 631 29.09 -14.11 -27.30
C TYR A 631 30.57 -13.95 -27.73
N ALA A 632 30.83 -13.09 -28.71
CA ALA A 632 32.19 -12.75 -29.14
C ALA A 632 33.01 -12.08 -28.03
N MET A 633 32.37 -11.23 -27.21
CA MET A 633 33.00 -10.61 -26.04
C MET A 633 33.24 -11.63 -24.92
N GLU A 634 32.40 -12.65 -24.77
CA GLU A 634 32.59 -13.77 -23.84
C GLU A 634 33.78 -14.62 -24.22
N HIS A 635 33.95 -14.91 -25.51
CA HIS A 635 35.06 -15.68 -26.07
C HIS A 635 36.32 -14.85 -26.36
N LEU A 636 36.39 -13.61 -25.89
CA LEU A 636 37.52 -12.68 -26.07
C LEU A 636 37.91 -12.46 -27.55
N SER A 637 36.95 -12.63 -28.46
CA SER A 637 37.14 -12.44 -29.91
C SER A 637 37.05 -10.97 -30.32
N ILE A 638 36.42 -10.12 -29.50
CA ILE A 638 36.35 -8.66 -29.66
C ILE A 638 36.79 -7.95 -28.38
N SER A 639 37.43 -6.79 -28.52
CA SER A 639 37.86 -5.95 -27.40
C SER A 639 36.72 -5.04 -26.89
N MET A 640 36.84 -4.55 -25.66
CA MET A 640 35.87 -3.58 -25.10
C MET A 640 35.81 -2.27 -25.91
N ASP A 641 36.91 -1.87 -26.55
CA ASP A 641 36.95 -0.68 -27.40
C ASP A 641 36.14 -0.88 -28.68
N GLN A 642 36.21 -2.08 -29.28
CA GLN A 642 35.38 -2.43 -30.44
C GLN A 642 33.89 -2.49 -30.06
N VAL A 643 33.56 -3.02 -28.88
CA VAL A 643 32.18 -3.00 -28.36
C VAL A 643 31.68 -1.56 -28.17
N LYS A 644 32.55 -0.67 -27.67
CA LYS A 644 32.22 0.74 -27.54
C LYS A 644 31.98 1.40 -28.90
N GLU A 645 32.80 1.13 -29.91
CA GLU A 645 32.58 1.65 -31.27
C GLU A 645 31.25 1.17 -31.87
N ILE A 646 30.89 -0.09 -31.65
CA ILE A 646 29.59 -0.64 -32.07
C ILE A 646 28.44 0.09 -31.38
N ILE A 647 28.50 0.29 -30.06
CA ILE A 647 27.46 0.99 -29.29
C ILE A 647 27.37 2.46 -29.72
N ASP A 648 28.50 3.15 -29.86
CA ASP A 648 28.55 4.54 -30.33
C ASP A 648 27.93 4.67 -31.74
N ASN A 649 28.14 3.68 -32.61
CA ASN A 649 27.53 3.65 -33.94
C ASN A 649 26.00 3.51 -33.88
N ILE A 650 25.47 2.65 -32.99
CA ILE A 650 24.02 2.51 -32.75
C ILE A 650 23.44 3.82 -32.21
N CYS A 651 24.11 4.46 -31.26
CA CYS A 651 23.61 5.68 -30.62
C CYS A 651 23.62 6.90 -31.54
N LYS A 652 24.54 6.95 -32.50
CA LYS A 652 24.62 8.00 -33.54
C LYS A 652 23.51 7.92 -34.59
N GLN A 653 22.81 6.79 -34.67
CA GLN A 653 21.71 6.66 -35.62
C GLN A 653 20.53 7.58 -35.24
N ASN A 654 19.80 8.05 -36.25
CA ASN A 654 18.60 8.88 -36.06
C ASN A 654 17.39 8.09 -35.52
N MET A 655 17.52 6.77 -35.31
CA MET A 655 16.46 5.86 -34.86
C MET A 655 16.66 5.50 -33.39
N LYS A 656 15.84 6.05 -32.50
CA LYS A 656 15.92 5.79 -31.05
C LYS A 656 15.34 4.41 -30.68
N SER A 657 14.52 3.82 -31.53
CA SER A 657 14.05 2.43 -31.42
C SER A 657 15.18 1.42 -31.31
N PHE A 658 16.35 1.64 -31.93
CA PHE A 658 17.51 0.75 -31.78
C PHE A 658 18.06 0.73 -30.35
N ILE A 659 18.06 1.89 -29.69
CA ILE A 659 18.48 2.02 -28.30
C ILE A 659 17.47 1.31 -27.40
N VAL A 660 16.17 1.48 -27.64
CA VAL A 660 15.11 0.77 -26.90
C VAL A 660 15.24 -0.73 -27.07
N VAL A 661 15.49 -1.22 -28.29
CA VAL A 661 15.67 -2.65 -28.56
C VAL A 661 16.91 -3.20 -27.86
N GLY A 662 18.04 -2.50 -27.95
CA GLY A 662 19.29 -2.92 -27.33
C GLY A 662 19.23 -2.96 -25.81
N THR A 663 18.70 -1.90 -25.19
CA THR A 663 18.51 -1.84 -23.73
C THR A 663 17.54 -2.92 -23.24
N THR A 664 16.42 -3.13 -23.94
CA THR A 664 15.43 -4.17 -23.63
C THR A 664 16.04 -5.57 -23.69
N TYR A 665 16.80 -5.85 -24.76
CA TYR A 665 17.49 -7.13 -24.92
C TYR A 665 18.51 -7.38 -23.80
N LEU A 666 19.38 -6.40 -23.51
CA LEU A 666 20.40 -6.51 -22.46
C LEU A 666 19.78 -6.75 -21.08
N CYS A 667 18.70 -6.04 -20.75
CA CYS A 667 17.95 -6.26 -19.52
C CYS A 667 17.34 -7.67 -19.46
N SER A 668 16.77 -8.16 -20.56
CA SER A 668 16.22 -9.52 -20.64
C SER A 668 17.32 -10.59 -20.47
N TYR A 669 18.44 -10.42 -21.17
CA TYR A 669 19.60 -11.31 -21.08
C TYR A 669 20.19 -11.35 -19.66
N MET A 670 20.33 -10.20 -19.00
CA MET A 670 20.81 -10.12 -17.61
C MET A 670 19.92 -10.89 -16.62
N ASN A 671 18.61 -10.96 -16.88
CA ASN A 671 17.69 -11.71 -16.04
C ASN A 671 17.83 -13.23 -16.21
N MET A 672 18.33 -13.69 -17.36
CA MET A 672 18.55 -15.12 -17.64
C MET A 672 19.90 -15.64 -17.14
N VAL A 673 20.93 -14.78 -17.11
CA VAL A 673 22.29 -15.20 -16.75
C VAL A 673 22.62 -15.01 -15.26
N GLY A 674 23.53 -15.85 -14.74
CA GLY A 674 24.02 -15.76 -13.36
C GLY A 674 24.83 -14.49 -13.07
N VAL A 675 24.97 -14.14 -11.79
CA VAL A 675 25.55 -12.85 -11.33
C VAL A 675 26.90 -12.52 -11.97
N ASN A 676 27.77 -13.52 -12.15
CA ASN A 676 29.10 -13.34 -12.74
C ASN A 676 29.06 -12.96 -14.24
N ALA A 677 28.08 -13.46 -14.99
CA ALA A 677 27.92 -13.18 -16.42
C ALA A 677 27.23 -11.83 -16.70
N ARG A 678 26.64 -11.20 -15.67
CA ARG A 678 25.95 -9.89 -15.81
C ARG A 678 26.88 -8.70 -16.00
N ALA A 679 28.16 -8.82 -15.65
CA ALA A 679 29.09 -7.68 -15.64
C ALA A 679 29.30 -7.06 -17.03
N LYS A 680 29.39 -7.90 -18.07
CA LYS A 680 29.59 -7.49 -19.46
C LYS A 680 28.36 -6.80 -20.09
N PRO A 681 27.16 -7.40 -20.08
CA PRO A 681 25.94 -6.74 -20.59
C PRO A 681 25.57 -5.49 -19.77
N ARG A 682 25.84 -5.46 -18.46
CA ARG A 682 25.66 -4.26 -17.63
C ARG A 682 26.51 -3.08 -18.12
N ARG A 683 27.77 -3.32 -18.49
CA ARG A 683 28.64 -2.26 -19.07
C ARG A 683 28.12 -1.79 -20.42
N MET A 684 27.63 -2.70 -21.26
CA MET A 684 26.99 -2.32 -22.53
C MET A 684 25.74 -1.44 -22.30
N LEU A 685 24.95 -1.78 -21.28
CA LEU A 685 23.78 -1.00 -20.90
C LEU A 685 24.17 0.39 -20.38
N GLU A 686 25.18 0.48 -19.52
CA GLU A 686 25.73 1.76 -19.01
C GLU A 686 26.23 2.64 -20.17
N MET A 687 26.89 2.05 -21.18
CA MET A 687 27.34 2.78 -22.39
C MET A 687 26.17 3.31 -23.23
N LEU A 688 25.11 2.52 -23.41
CA LEU A 688 23.90 2.95 -24.12
C LEU A 688 23.18 4.10 -23.39
N ILE A 689 23.12 4.06 -22.05
CA ILE A 689 22.46 5.09 -21.24
C ILE A 689 23.26 6.40 -21.21
N LEU A 690 24.58 6.34 -20.99
CA LEU A 690 25.43 7.54 -20.91
C LEU A 690 25.42 8.36 -22.20
N SER A 691 25.21 7.72 -23.34
CA SER A 691 25.10 8.39 -24.65
C SER A 691 23.75 9.07 -24.92
N LEU A 692 22.74 8.88 -24.04
CA LEU A 692 21.44 9.57 -24.11
C LEU A 692 21.43 10.89 -23.32
N ASP A 693 22.29 11.02 -22.30
CA ASP A 693 22.41 12.21 -21.44
C ASP A 693 23.36 13.29 -22.02
N SER A 694 24.09 12.96 -23.10
CA SER A 694 24.95 13.85 -23.90
C SER A 694 24.25 14.32 -25.17
#